data_AF-A0A354HT62-F1
#
_entry.id   AF-A0A354HT62-F1
#
_cell.length_a   1.000
_cell.length_b   1.000
_cell.length_c   1.000
_cell.angle_alpha   90.00
_cell.angle_beta   90.00
_cell.angle_gamma   90.00
#
_symmetry.space_group_name_H-M   'P 1'
#
loop_
_entity.id
_entity.type
_entity.pdbx_description
1 polymer ?
#
loop_
_entity_poly.entity_id
_entity_poly.type
_entity_poly.pdbx_seq_one_letter_code
_entity_poly.pdbx_strand_id
1 'polypeptide(L)'
;PFSKADADGDGETLQPEFTREFTVVGIVARPWFEPYSAPGYTVITCFDRNSATTGPLDVRVRFKKINRSVYELGQELAAQAESPDYVEEDSGVFYLVRYNDTLLTLYGVTGSEVFSNILTTFALIAIAIIMIGSISLIYNAFAISISERSRQLGMLASVGATSKQKRRSVFFEGLIIGLAGIPLGVLAGTVGMGITFSFVGPILANLVQSSAQLRLIVSPLAIVIAILFSMLTIFISAWIPARRAAKIAPIAAIRQSRDVKLTRRAVRTSWLTRLLFGFEATLALKNLKRNRSRFRATVVSLTVSIVLFLTVSAYATYVTVGSNMYTPGLNCDMEIAQRGMSKEERDFFAQVISLKQVEEYSYEQSCYGYMQVPAEMASDFLINKWGDPKEEYNYYIMLKSLDEKAFADLARAAGVGMDAFTSGKPAAIALNQFRMPWQGGYVESEVIKAPAGTELTVDLSSSFGERDQEISFIQEITLAGVTTEAPMGSSVWTDPLSLSLFVSETMFDQLLAGLPDEEQRYTGTLYINTSEPGLLEEKIRSMHQCDAGDFHIYNQAQAAQEEKQSKLLLTVFITGFILLITGICIANIINTITTSIALRRREFAMLKSVGMTPKGFNRMIRYESVFYGIKALSFGLPISLGINYLLYRAMSDGFQFSFTLPWNSYIVAVVSVLAIVFITMLYSSSKMKKENIIDSLTNWSA
;
A
#
# COMPACT_ATOMS: atom_id res chain seq x y z
N PRO A 1 -13.83 14.81 -44.32
CA PRO A 1 -15.22 15.22 -44.01
C PRO A 1 -16.21 14.30 -44.70
N PHE A 2 -17.02 13.63 -43.88
CA PHE A 2 -18.22 12.97 -44.37
C PHE A 2 -19.27 14.06 -44.58
N SER A 3 -19.96 14.07 -45.73
CA SER A 3 -21.18 14.88 -45.82
C SER A 3 -22.29 14.12 -45.11
N LYS A 4 -23.13 14.82 -44.34
CA LYS A 4 -24.34 14.23 -43.75
C LYS A 4 -25.13 13.51 -44.85
N ALA A 5 -25.74 12.38 -44.49
CA ALA A 5 -26.74 11.73 -45.31
C ALA A 5 -27.83 12.74 -45.69
N ASP A 6 -28.21 12.77 -46.96
CA ASP A 6 -29.42 13.48 -47.37
C ASP A 6 -30.63 12.85 -46.66
N ALA A 7 -31.73 13.62 -46.52
CA ALA A 7 -32.93 13.26 -45.75
C ALA A 7 -33.63 11.93 -46.14
N ASP A 8 -33.13 11.24 -47.17
CA ASP A 8 -33.62 9.96 -47.67
C ASP A 8 -32.83 8.72 -47.15
N GLY A 9 -31.83 8.91 -46.26
CA GLY A 9 -31.28 7.80 -45.47
C GLY A 9 -30.24 6.91 -46.16
N ASP A 10 -29.63 7.34 -47.26
CA ASP A 10 -28.47 6.66 -47.82
C ASP A 10 -27.18 7.10 -47.10
N GLY A 11 -26.41 6.12 -46.61
CA GLY A 11 -25.35 6.25 -45.62
C GLY A 11 -24.21 7.24 -45.91
N GLU A 12 -23.34 7.43 -44.91
CA GLU A 12 -22.24 8.39 -44.94
C GLU A 12 -21.34 8.21 -46.18
N THR A 13 -21.40 9.16 -47.11
CA THR A 13 -20.47 9.21 -48.24
C THR A 13 -19.24 10.02 -47.88
N LEU A 14 -18.07 9.39 -47.98
CA LEU A 14 -16.78 10.05 -47.83
C LEU A 14 -16.58 11.01 -49.00
N GLN A 15 -16.61 12.31 -48.73
CA GLN A 15 -16.36 13.36 -49.72
C GLN A 15 -14.89 13.76 -49.65
N PRO A 16 -14.05 13.34 -50.62
CA PRO A 16 -12.64 13.71 -50.62
C PRO A 16 -12.51 15.20 -50.94
N GLU A 17 -12.31 16.03 -49.92
CA GLU A 17 -12.07 17.48 -50.05
C GLU A 17 -10.84 17.81 -50.91
N PHE A 18 -9.82 16.95 -50.85
CA PHE A 18 -8.63 17.07 -51.66
C PHE A 18 -8.01 15.70 -51.89
N THR A 19 -7.35 15.54 -53.03
CA THR A 19 -6.55 14.35 -53.34
C THR A 19 -5.07 14.70 -53.23
N ARG A 20 -4.29 13.83 -52.58
CA ARG A 20 -2.82 13.91 -52.59
C ARG A 20 -2.24 12.55 -52.94
N GLU A 21 -1.25 12.55 -53.82
CA GLU A 21 -0.48 11.35 -54.13
C GLU A 21 0.68 11.21 -53.14
N PHE A 22 0.85 10.00 -52.61
CA PHE A 22 1.95 9.65 -51.72
C PHE A 22 2.70 8.44 -52.28
N THR A 23 4.02 8.46 -52.21
CA THR A 23 4.83 7.26 -52.47
C THR A 23 4.90 6.43 -51.20
N VAL A 24 4.42 5.20 -51.24
CA VAL A 24 4.53 4.25 -50.12
C VAL A 24 5.99 3.78 -50.03
N VAL A 25 6.71 4.24 -49.02
CA VAL A 25 8.14 3.92 -48.81
C VAL A 25 8.37 2.75 -47.85
N GLY A 26 7.32 2.23 -47.22
CA GLY A 26 7.40 1.08 -46.32
C GLY A 26 6.06 0.76 -45.68
N ILE A 27 5.98 -0.44 -45.08
CA ILE A 27 4.82 -0.91 -44.31
C ILE A 27 5.33 -1.23 -42.89
N VAL A 28 4.62 -0.75 -41.88
CA VAL A 28 4.95 -0.97 -40.47
C VAL A 28 3.87 -1.81 -39.79
N ALA A 29 4.22 -2.47 -38.69
CA ALA A 29 3.21 -3.04 -37.80
C ALA A 29 2.33 -1.91 -37.23
N ARG A 30 1.07 -2.22 -36.91
CA ARG A 30 0.10 -1.27 -36.35
C ARG A 30 0.72 -0.47 -35.19
N PRO A 31 0.73 0.86 -35.24
CA PRO A 31 1.24 1.68 -34.16
C PRO A 31 0.41 1.49 -32.90
N TRP A 32 1.05 1.55 -31.72
CA TRP A 32 0.38 1.36 -30.43
C TRP A 32 -0.74 2.38 -30.14
N PHE A 33 -0.76 3.51 -30.84
CA PHE A 33 -1.75 4.57 -30.69
C PHE A 33 -2.95 4.43 -31.64
N GLU A 34 -2.90 3.49 -32.58
CA GLU A 34 -4.00 3.21 -33.49
C GLU A 34 -4.88 2.11 -32.89
N PRO A 35 -6.16 2.39 -32.58
CA PRO A 35 -7.06 1.39 -32.02
C PRO A 35 -7.42 0.36 -33.11
N TYR A 36 -7.76 -0.87 -32.73
CA TYR A 36 -7.74 -2.02 -33.64
C TYR A 36 -8.72 -1.91 -34.82
N SER A 37 -9.97 -2.14 -34.57
CA SER A 37 -10.99 -1.16 -34.57
C SER A 37 -10.94 0.11 -35.51
N ALA A 38 -9.86 0.87 -35.72
CA ALA A 38 -9.93 2.12 -36.51
C ALA A 38 -10.47 1.92 -37.96
N PRO A 39 -11.42 2.73 -38.46
CA PRO A 39 -12.08 2.54 -39.77
C PRO A 39 -11.19 2.88 -40.98
N GLY A 40 -9.89 3.04 -40.78
CA GLY A 40 -8.92 3.39 -41.81
C GLY A 40 -7.52 2.93 -41.44
N TYR A 41 -6.61 3.02 -42.41
CA TYR A 41 -5.20 2.70 -42.20
C TYR A 41 -4.42 3.96 -41.86
N THR A 42 -3.69 3.96 -40.74
CA THR A 42 -2.80 5.07 -40.39
C THR A 42 -1.67 5.19 -41.42
N VAL A 43 -1.68 6.28 -42.18
CA VAL A 43 -0.56 6.69 -43.02
C VAL A 43 0.33 7.64 -42.22
N ILE A 44 1.55 7.20 -41.93
CA ILE A 44 2.52 8.03 -41.21
C ILE A 44 3.40 8.75 -42.24
N THR A 45 3.34 10.07 -42.23
CA THR A 45 4.25 10.92 -43.00
C THR A 45 5.31 11.51 -42.07
N CYS A 46 6.43 11.98 -42.65
CA CYS A 46 7.40 12.75 -41.88
C CYS A 46 6.99 14.23 -41.86
N PHE A 47 7.13 14.86 -40.69
CA PHE A 47 6.98 16.30 -40.58
C PHE A 47 8.10 17.00 -41.37
N ASP A 48 7.74 17.76 -42.40
CA ASP A 48 8.70 18.58 -43.14
C ASP A 48 9.01 19.86 -42.38
N ARG A 49 10.19 19.89 -41.76
CA ARG A 49 10.70 21.04 -40.99
C ARG A 49 10.87 22.32 -41.80
N ASN A 50 10.94 22.21 -43.13
CA ASN A 50 11.08 23.35 -44.02
C ASN A 50 9.73 23.87 -44.52
N SER A 51 8.63 23.15 -44.24
CA SER A 51 7.28 23.61 -44.55
C SER A 51 6.84 24.64 -43.50
N ALA A 52 6.40 25.81 -43.96
CA ALA A 52 5.86 26.85 -43.10
C ALA A 52 4.44 26.48 -42.65
N THR A 53 4.33 25.63 -41.63
CA THR A 53 3.03 25.34 -41.00
C THR A 53 2.70 26.42 -39.98
N THR A 54 1.52 27.03 -40.12
CA THR A 54 0.94 28.02 -39.19
C THR A 54 0.00 27.41 -38.16
N GLY A 55 -0.13 26.07 -38.12
CA GLY A 55 -1.05 25.34 -37.24
C GLY A 55 -0.38 24.79 -35.96
N PRO A 56 -1.18 24.30 -34.99
CA PRO A 56 -0.69 23.69 -33.76
C PRO A 56 0.15 22.44 -34.04
N LEU A 57 1.18 22.21 -33.23
CA LEU A 57 2.13 21.09 -33.38
C LEU A 57 2.10 20.18 -32.15
N ASP A 58 1.98 18.87 -32.40
CA ASP A 58 2.17 17.85 -31.36
C ASP A 58 3.65 17.53 -31.18
N VAL A 59 4.22 17.93 -30.05
CA VAL A 59 5.63 17.71 -29.74
C VAL A 59 5.79 16.51 -28.80
N ARG A 60 6.43 15.44 -29.29
CA ARG A 60 6.80 14.28 -28.47
C ARG A 60 8.27 14.38 -28.03
N VAL A 61 8.50 14.52 -26.73
CA VAL A 61 9.84 14.64 -26.15
C VAL A 61 10.27 13.33 -25.50
N ARG A 62 11.47 12.84 -25.85
CA ARG A 62 12.11 11.71 -25.18
C ARG A 62 13.30 12.19 -24.38
N PHE A 63 13.27 11.97 -23.07
CA PHE A 63 14.34 12.35 -22.17
C PHE A 63 15.43 11.27 -22.12
N LYS A 64 16.70 11.68 -22.21
CA LYS A 64 17.84 10.76 -22.00
C LYS A 64 18.03 10.38 -20.53
N LYS A 65 17.72 11.30 -19.61
CA LYS A 65 17.76 11.09 -18.16
C LYS A 65 16.34 11.26 -17.64
N ILE A 66 15.80 10.18 -17.09
CA ILE A 66 14.44 10.17 -16.53
C ILE A 66 14.58 10.44 -15.03
N ASN A 67 14.12 11.61 -14.61
CA ASN A 67 14.03 12.02 -13.21
C ASN A 67 12.85 12.99 -13.05
N ARG A 68 12.61 13.48 -11.83
CA ARG A 68 11.45 14.33 -11.54
C ARG A 68 11.42 15.66 -12.33
N SER A 69 12.56 16.17 -12.79
CA SER A 69 12.64 17.38 -13.62
C SER A 69 11.94 17.22 -14.98
N VAL A 70 11.51 16.01 -15.36
CA VAL A 70 10.69 15.79 -16.55
C VAL A 70 9.37 16.56 -16.46
N TYR A 71 8.76 16.63 -15.28
CA TYR A 71 7.50 17.37 -15.08
C TYR A 71 7.72 18.89 -15.13
N GLU A 72 8.79 19.38 -14.48
CA GLU A 72 9.16 20.80 -14.53
C GLU A 72 9.52 21.23 -15.96
N LEU A 73 10.36 20.45 -16.66
CA LEU A 73 10.74 20.77 -18.04
C LEU A 73 9.56 20.67 -19.00
N GLY A 74 8.64 19.72 -18.77
CA GLY A 74 7.42 19.60 -19.57
C GLY A 74 6.56 20.86 -19.45
N GLN A 75 6.37 21.37 -18.24
CA GLN A 75 5.68 22.65 -17.99
C GLN A 75 6.44 23.85 -18.53
N GLU A 76 7.76 23.92 -18.37
CA GLU A 76 8.58 25.01 -18.93
C GLU A 76 8.51 25.05 -20.46
N LEU A 77 8.54 23.89 -21.12
CA LEU A 77 8.41 23.80 -22.58
C LEU A 77 7.02 24.20 -23.05
N ALA A 78 5.96 23.82 -22.32
CA ALA A 78 4.61 24.25 -22.61
C ALA A 78 4.47 25.77 -22.48
N ALA A 79 5.00 26.35 -21.39
CA ALA A 79 5.01 27.79 -21.17
C ALA A 79 5.80 28.55 -22.25
N GLN A 80 6.96 28.03 -22.69
CA GLN A 80 7.74 28.62 -23.79
C GLN A 80 7.04 28.51 -25.16
N ALA A 81 6.25 27.46 -25.35
CA ALA A 81 5.46 27.27 -26.55
C ALA A 81 4.16 28.07 -26.53
N GLU A 82 3.92 28.88 -25.50
CA GLU A 82 2.65 29.59 -25.25
C GLU A 82 1.45 28.63 -25.28
N SER A 83 1.69 27.36 -24.90
CA SER A 83 0.68 26.32 -24.81
C SER A 83 0.05 26.39 -23.41
N PRO A 84 -1.27 26.57 -23.30
CA PRO A 84 -1.93 26.61 -22.00
C PRO A 84 -1.79 25.24 -21.31
N ASP A 85 -1.77 25.22 -19.97
CA ASP A 85 -1.65 23.96 -19.20
C ASP A 85 -2.81 23.00 -19.49
N TYR A 86 -3.98 23.59 -19.68
CA TYR A 86 -5.20 22.93 -20.11
C TYR A 86 -6.04 23.86 -20.98
N VAL A 87 -6.91 23.27 -21.78
CA VAL A 87 -8.02 23.98 -22.41
C VAL A 87 -9.28 23.55 -21.69
N GLU A 88 -10.02 24.50 -21.13
CA GLU A 88 -11.39 24.29 -20.69
C GLU A 88 -12.28 24.39 -21.92
N GLU A 89 -12.84 23.26 -22.32
CA GLU A 89 -13.96 23.19 -23.26
C GLU A 89 -15.20 22.78 -22.45
N ASP A 90 -16.41 22.99 -22.99
CA ASP A 90 -17.66 22.57 -22.31
C ASP A 90 -17.70 21.06 -22.01
N SER A 91 -16.92 20.26 -22.75
CA SER A 91 -16.74 18.82 -22.51
C SER A 91 -15.71 18.45 -21.42
N GLY A 92 -15.10 19.44 -20.77
CA GLY A 92 -14.19 19.27 -19.64
C GLY A 92 -12.82 19.91 -19.82
N VAL A 93 -11.96 19.68 -18.83
CA VAL A 93 -10.59 20.20 -18.76
C VAL A 93 -9.64 19.26 -19.51
N PHE A 94 -9.09 19.70 -20.64
CA PHE A 94 -8.11 18.93 -21.41
C PHE A 94 -6.69 19.41 -21.13
N TYR A 95 -5.92 18.62 -20.40
CA TYR A 95 -4.49 18.87 -20.21
C TYR A 95 -3.72 18.63 -21.52
N LEU A 96 -3.06 19.69 -22.00
CA LEU A 96 -2.27 19.67 -23.23
C LEU A 96 -0.90 19.01 -23.02
N VAL A 97 -0.37 19.08 -21.80
CA VAL A 97 0.89 18.40 -21.43
C VAL A 97 0.57 17.03 -20.85
N ARG A 98 0.91 15.97 -21.59
CA ARG A 98 0.72 14.59 -21.17
C ARG A 98 2.05 13.87 -20.94
N TYR A 99 2.12 13.13 -19.84
CA TYR A 99 3.27 12.33 -19.47
C TYR A 99 2.96 10.84 -19.65
N ASN A 100 3.98 10.03 -19.97
CA ASN A 100 3.85 8.58 -19.92
C ASN A 100 4.02 8.13 -18.46
N ASP A 101 3.01 8.40 -17.63
CA ASP A 101 3.08 8.17 -16.19
C ASP A 101 3.30 6.70 -15.85
N THR A 102 2.82 5.76 -16.67
CA THR A 102 3.11 4.32 -16.50
C THR A 102 4.61 4.06 -16.57
N LEU A 103 5.28 4.54 -17.64
CA LEU A 103 6.72 4.36 -17.79
C LEU A 103 7.50 5.11 -16.72
N LEU A 104 7.15 6.37 -16.44
CA LEU A 104 7.80 7.18 -15.42
C LEU A 104 7.70 6.52 -14.05
N THR A 105 6.54 5.98 -13.69
CA THR A 105 6.31 5.27 -12.42
C THR A 105 7.19 4.01 -12.32
N LEU A 106 7.38 3.26 -13.42
CA LEU A 106 8.32 2.13 -13.46
C LEU A 106 9.78 2.56 -13.27
N TYR A 107 10.13 3.77 -13.69
CA TYR A 107 11.43 4.40 -13.37
C TYR A 107 11.49 4.99 -11.95
N GLY A 108 10.42 4.90 -11.17
CA GLY A 108 10.31 5.48 -9.83
C GLY A 108 10.13 7.00 -9.83
N VAL A 109 9.65 7.57 -10.93
CA VAL A 109 9.41 9.00 -11.11
C VAL A 109 7.91 9.23 -11.20
N THR A 110 7.35 10.04 -10.29
CA THR A 110 5.90 10.30 -10.27
C THR A 110 5.61 11.80 -10.19
N GLY A 111 4.56 12.24 -10.85
CA GLY A 111 4.10 13.64 -10.83
C GLY A 111 3.41 14.01 -9.51
N SER A 112 2.81 13.02 -8.85
CA SER A 112 2.21 13.18 -7.52
C SER A 112 3.30 13.33 -6.44
N GLU A 113 3.37 14.51 -5.81
CA GLU A 113 4.23 14.74 -4.66
C GLU A 113 3.89 13.80 -3.50
N VAL A 114 2.59 13.56 -3.30
CA VAL A 114 2.05 12.70 -2.25
C VAL A 114 2.60 11.29 -2.40
N PHE A 115 2.48 10.70 -3.59
CA PHE A 115 2.95 9.34 -3.85
C PHE A 115 4.48 9.20 -3.72
N SER A 116 5.24 10.16 -4.28
CA SER A 116 6.70 10.22 -4.13
C SER A 116 7.13 10.32 -2.67
N ASN A 117 6.43 11.13 -1.86
CA ASN A 117 6.71 11.30 -0.44
C ASN A 117 6.41 10.03 0.35
N ILE A 118 5.32 9.31 0.04
CA ILE A 118 4.99 8.02 0.64
C ILE A 118 6.09 6.99 0.36
N LEU A 119 6.51 6.84 -0.90
CA LEU A 119 7.57 5.90 -1.29
C LEU A 119 8.93 6.23 -0.64
N THR A 120 9.29 7.51 -0.63
CA THR A 120 10.56 7.97 -0.04
C THR A 120 10.56 7.77 1.47
N THR A 121 9.47 8.14 2.13
CA THR A 121 9.28 7.94 3.58
C THR A 121 9.33 6.46 3.94
N PHE A 122 8.69 5.60 3.12
CA PHE A 122 8.77 4.15 3.27
C PHE A 122 10.21 3.65 3.23
N ALA A 123 10.97 4.01 2.18
CA ALA A 123 12.35 3.59 2.03
C ALA A 123 13.22 4.05 3.22
N LEU A 124 13.08 5.31 3.65
CA LEU A 124 13.84 5.85 4.78
C LEU A 124 13.53 5.15 6.10
N ILE A 125 12.25 4.86 6.36
CA ILE A 125 11.83 4.14 7.57
C ILE A 125 12.37 2.71 7.55
N ALA A 126 12.23 2.00 6.43
CA ALA A 126 12.75 0.63 6.29
C ALA A 126 14.27 0.58 6.55
N ILE A 127 15.03 1.51 5.96
CA ILE A 127 16.47 1.66 6.15
C ILE A 127 16.79 1.94 7.63
N ALA A 128 16.10 2.90 8.25
CA ALA A 128 16.32 3.26 9.65
C ALA A 128 16.07 2.08 10.61
N ILE A 129 14.99 1.34 10.37
CA ILE A 129 14.61 0.15 11.12
C ILE A 129 15.71 -0.91 11.00
N ILE A 130 16.09 -1.32 9.78
CA ILE A 130 17.15 -2.31 9.55
C ILE A 130 18.46 -1.87 10.21
N MET A 131 18.80 -0.59 10.13
CA MET A 131 20.00 -0.02 10.76
C MET A 131 19.98 -0.17 12.27
N ILE A 132 18.91 0.27 12.93
CA ILE A 132 18.81 0.22 14.39
C ILE A 132 18.89 -1.23 14.88
N GLY A 133 18.18 -2.16 14.20
CA GLY A 133 18.23 -3.59 14.50
C GLY A 133 19.63 -4.19 14.34
N SER A 134 20.28 -3.90 13.21
CA SER A 134 21.64 -4.38 12.91
C SER A 134 22.69 -3.80 13.86
N ILE A 135 22.59 -2.50 14.19
CA ILE A 135 23.49 -1.85 15.13
C ILE A 135 23.39 -2.49 16.51
N SER A 136 22.17 -2.75 16.98
CA SER A 136 21.94 -3.42 18.27
C SER A 136 22.59 -4.80 18.31
N LEU A 137 22.38 -5.61 17.26
CA LEU A 137 22.91 -6.97 17.16
C LEU A 137 24.44 -7.00 17.14
N ILE A 138 25.05 -6.18 16.28
CA ILE A 138 26.51 -6.12 16.10
C ILE A 138 27.18 -5.52 17.35
N TYR A 139 26.59 -4.49 17.95
CA TYR A 139 27.08 -3.92 19.21
C TYR A 139 27.17 -4.98 20.32
N ASN A 140 26.13 -5.81 20.44
CA ASN A 140 26.08 -6.88 21.43
C ASN A 140 27.19 -7.90 21.16
N ALA A 141 27.42 -8.28 19.90
CA ALA A 141 28.51 -9.16 19.50
C ALA A 141 29.90 -8.62 19.92
N PHE A 142 30.21 -7.36 19.60
CA PHE A 142 31.48 -6.75 20.00
C PHE A 142 31.62 -6.55 21.51
N ALA A 143 30.52 -6.25 22.20
CA ALA A 143 30.53 -6.12 23.65
C ALA A 143 30.93 -7.44 24.34
N ILE A 144 30.53 -8.59 23.76
CA ILE A 144 30.95 -9.94 24.21
C ILE A 144 32.43 -10.14 23.94
N SER A 145 32.86 -10.01 22.68
CA SER A 145 34.26 -10.23 22.27
C SER A 145 35.22 -9.43 23.16
N ILE A 146 34.89 -8.15 23.46
CA ILE A 146 35.71 -7.31 24.34
C ILE A 146 35.67 -7.77 25.80
N SER A 147 34.52 -8.23 26.30
CA SER A 147 34.41 -8.73 27.67
C SER A 147 35.26 -9.99 27.88
N GLU A 148 35.32 -10.89 26.89
CA GLU A 148 36.09 -12.13 26.95
C GLU A 148 37.61 -11.87 26.91
N ARG A 149 38.06 -10.97 26.03
CA ARG A 149 39.50 -10.62 25.91
C ARG A 149 39.95 -9.44 26.77
N SER A 150 39.13 -8.98 27.71
CA SER A 150 39.44 -7.85 28.59
C SER A 150 40.79 -8.03 29.32
N ARG A 151 41.10 -9.27 29.76
CA ARG A 151 42.40 -9.62 30.37
C ARG A 151 43.56 -9.43 29.39
N GLN A 152 43.43 -9.91 28.16
CA GLN A 152 44.45 -9.77 27.10
C GLN A 152 44.72 -8.29 26.77
N LEU A 153 43.67 -7.49 26.63
CA LEU A 153 43.78 -6.04 26.41
C LEU A 153 44.42 -5.32 27.61
N GLY A 154 44.18 -5.81 28.82
CA GLY A 154 44.83 -5.36 30.05
C GLY A 154 46.32 -5.68 30.10
N MET A 155 46.70 -6.90 29.73
CA MET A 155 48.11 -7.32 29.65
C MET A 155 48.87 -6.53 28.58
N LEU A 156 48.27 -6.31 27.42
CA LEU A 156 48.84 -5.43 26.38
C LEU A 156 49.05 -3.99 26.90
N ALA A 157 48.11 -3.47 27.69
CA ALA A 157 48.26 -2.16 28.31
C ALA A 157 49.39 -2.12 29.35
N SER A 158 49.64 -3.23 30.09
CA SER A 158 50.79 -3.34 31.01
C SER A 158 52.13 -3.30 30.28
N VAL A 159 52.20 -3.84 29.06
CA VAL A 159 53.42 -3.84 28.22
C VAL A 159 53.63 -2.46 27.54
N GLY A 160 52.68 -1.53 27.66
CA GLY A 160 52.79 -0.17 27.13
C GLY A 160 51.88 0.16 25.94
N ALA A 161 50.95 -0.72 25.58
CA ALA A 161 50.02 -0.46 24.47
C ALA A 161 49.14 0.77 24.75
N THR A 162 49.17 1.74 23.84
CA THR A 162 48.39 2.97 23.94
C THR A 162 46.89 2.73 23.79
N SER A 163 46.06 3.62 24.36
CA SER A 163 44.61 3.60 24.19
C SER A 163 44.18 3.67 22.72
N LYS A 164 44.98 4.31 21.86
CA LYS A 164 44.75 4.35 20.41
C LYS A 164 44.98 2.99 19.76
N GLN A 165 46.05 2.28 20.13
CA GLN A 165 46.35 0.92 19.62
C GLN A 165 45.28 -0.08 20.04
N LYS A 166 44.85 -0.07 21.32
CA LYS A 166 43.74 -0.92 21.79
C LYS A 166 42.43 -0.67 21.04
N ARG A 167 42.09 0.60 20.79
CA ARG A 167 40.89 0.97 20.02
C ARG A 167 40.98 0.50 18.56
N ARG A 168 42.14 0.71 17.92
CA ARG A 168 42.38 0.28 16.53
C ARG A 168 42.29 -1.24 16.38
N SER A 169 42.76 -2.00 17.36
CA SER A 169 42.63 -3.46 17.38
C SER A 169 41.16 -3.92 17.27
N VAL A 170 40.24 -3.28 18.01
CA VAL A 170 38.81 -3.60 17.93
C VAL A 170 38.22 -3.24 16.56
N PHE A 171 38.57 -2.09 16.00
CA PHE A 171 38.10 -1.70 14.66
C PHE A 171 38.67 -2.61 13.55
N PHE A 172 39.91 -3.07 13.71
CA PHE A 172 40.56 -3.96 12.76
C PHE A 172 39.89 -5.34 12.73
N GLU A 173 39.50 -5.88 13.88
CA GLU A 173 38.68 -7.09 13.92
C GLU A 173 37.33 -6.88 13.24
N GLY A 174 36.67 -5.75 13.48
CA GLY A 174 35.43 -5.43 12.78
C GLY A 174 35.60 -5.28 11.27
N LEU A 175 36.75 -4.76 10.82
CA LEU A 175 37.10 -4.69 9.40
C LEU A 175 37.29 -6.10 8.82
N ILE A 176 37.99 -7.01 9.52
CA ILE A 176 38.15 -8.40 9.07
C ILE A 176 36.80 -9.11 8.97
N ILE A 177 35.94 -8.96 9.98
CA ILE A 177 34.59 -9.53 9.97
C ILE A 177 33.77 -8.93 8.82
N GLY A 178 33.88 -7.62 8.58
CA GLY A 178 33.23 -6.95 7.45
C GLY A 178 33.73 -7.41 6.09
N LEU A 179 35.04 -7.63 5.93
CA LEU A 179 35.64 -8.13 4.69
C LEU A 179 35.11 -9.51 4.28
N ALA A 180 34.79 -10.37 5.25
CA ALA A 180 34.13 -11.65 4.97
C ALA A 180 32.60 -11.51 4.87
N GLY A 181 31.99 -10.76 5.79
CA GLY A 181 30.53 -10.68 5.93
C GLY A 181 29.84 -9.88 4.83
N ILE A 182 30.44 -8.79 4.36
CA ILE A 182 29.83 -7.93 3.33
C ILE A 182 29.73 -8.65 1.98
N PRO A 183 30.80 -9.28 1.43
CA PRO A 183 30.70 -10.03 0.18
C PRO A 183 29.72 -11.20 0.26
N LEU A 184 29.73 -11.95 1.37
CA LEU A 184 28.78 -13.04 1.61
C LEU A 184 27.34 -12.52 1.70
N GLY A 185 27.13 -11.38 2.36
CA GLY A 185 25.82 -10.73 2.48
C GLY A 185 25.29 -10.21 1.15
N VAL A 186 26.14 -9.57 0.34
CA VAL A 186 25.78 -9.12 -1.01
C VAL A 186 25.44 -10.32 -1.90
N LEU A 187 26.25 -11.39 -1.87
CA LEU A 187 25.99 -12.60 -2.65
C LEU A 187 24.71 -13.31 -2.22
N ALA A 188 24.47 -13.47 -0.92
CA ALA A 188 23.23 -14.06 -0.41
C ALA A 188 22.02 -13.17 -0.75
N GLY A 189 22.18 -11.85 -0.70
CA GLY A 189 21.15 -10.88 -1.07
C GLY A 189 20.78 -10.94 -2.56
N THR A 190 21.77 -10.98 -3.45
CA THR A 190 21.52 -11.08 -4.89
C THR A 190 20.90 -12.43 -5.28
N VAL A 191 21.35 -13.53 -4.68
CA VAL A 191 20.72 -14.85 -4.86
C VAL A 191 19.28 -14.84 -4.35
N GLY A 192 19.04 -14.28 -3.17
CA GLY A 192 17.70 -14.14 -2.61
C GLY A 192 16.77 -13.32 -3.50
N MET A 193 17.26 -12.21 -4.06
CA MET A 193 16.52 -11.42 -5.06
C MET A 193 16.17 -12.24 -6.30
N GLY A 194 17.11 -13.03 -6.83
CA GLY A 194 16.86 -13.90 -7.99
C GLY A 194 15.78 -14.94 -7.74
N ILE A 195 15.81 -15.58 -6.56
CA ILE A 195 14.77 -16.53 -6.14
C ILE A 195 13.40 -15.82 -6.05
N THR A 196 13.34 -14.67 -5.38
CA THR A 196 12.11 -13.88 -5.26
C THR A 196 11.56 -13.49 -6.63
N PHE A 197 12.40 -13.00 -7.54
CA PHE A 197 11.97 -12.63 -8.89
C PHE A 197 11.49 -13.83 -9.71
N SER A 198 12.01 -15.04 -9.46
CA SER A 198 11.48 -16.25 -10.11
C SER A 198 10.05 -16.57 -9.66
N PHE A 199 9.68 -16.28 -8.42
CA PHE A 199 8.31 -16.49 -7.91
C PHE A 199 7.36 -15.35 -8.29
N VAL A 200 7.85 -14.10 -8.26
CA VAL A 200 7.02 -12.92 -8.54
C VAL A 200 6.91 -12.63 -10.04
N GLY A 201 7.90 -13.06 -10.84
CA GLY A 201 7.94 -12.87 -12.30
C GLY A 201 6.66 -13.26 -13.04
N PRO A 202 6.12 -14.48 -12.83
CA PRO A 202 4.86 -14.88 -13.45
C PRO A 202 3.66 -14.01 -13.04
N ILE A 203 3.62 -13.58 -11.77
CA ILE A 203 2.55 -12.70 -11.26
C ILE A 203 2.64 -11.33 -11.96
N LEU A 204 3.85 -10.76 -12.06
CA LEU A 204 4.08 -9.48 -12.74
C LEU A 204 3.83 -9.54 -14.25
N ALA A 205 4.18 -10.64 -14.91
CA ALA A 205 3.93 -10.81 -16.34
C ALA A 205 2.43 -10.80 -16.68
N ASN A 206 1.62 -11.45 -15.83
CA ASN A 206 0.16 -11.42 -15.96
C ASN A 206 -0.40 -10.00 -15.71
N LEU A 207 0.12 -9.29 -14.71
CA LEU A 207 -0.32 -7.92 -14.38
C LEU A 207 -0.06 -6.90 -15.49
N VAL A 208 1.07 -7.02 -16.19
CA VAL A 208 1.44 -6.06 -17.26
C VAL A 208 0.97 -6.55 -18.63
N GLN A 209 0.20 -7.65 -18.67
CA GLN A 209 -0.22 -8.35 -19.90
C GLN A 209 0.93 -8.47 -20.91
N SER A 210 2.13 -8.74 -20.40
CA SER A 210 3.37 -8.67 -21.17
C SER A 210 4.13 -9.98 -21.01
N SER A 211 4.66 -10.47 -22.13
CA SER A 211 5.60 -11.61 -22.14
C SER A 211 6.99 -11.24 -21.60
N ALA A 212 7.19 -10.00 -21.14
CA ALA A 212 8.44 -9.52 -20.58
C ALA A 212 8.77 -10.24 -19.26
N GLN A 213 9.86 -11.00 -19.28
CA GLN A 213 10.38 -11.67 -18.08
C GLN A 213 11.13 -10.68 -17.18
N LEU A 214 10.88 -10.73 -15.88
CA LEU A 214 11.70 -10.02 -14.89
C LEU A 214 13.14 -10.52 -14.94
N ARG A 215 14.07 -9.60 -15.21
CA ARG A 215 15.50 -9.88 -15.21
C ARG A 215 16.15 -9.26 -13.99
N LEU A 216 16.92 -10.06 -13.26
CA LEU A 216 17.75 -9.55 -12.17
C LEU A 216 18.94 -8.79 -12.77
N ILE A 217 18.92 -7.47 -12.68
CA ILE A 217 20.04 -6.60 -13.06
C ILE A 217 20.66 -6.03 -11.79
N VAL A 218 21.91 -6.41 -11.51
CA VAL A 218 22.62 -5.94 -10.33
C VAL A 218 23.39 -4.67 -10.67
N SER A 219 22.90 -3.52 -10.17
CA SER A 219 23.56 -2.23 -10.36
C SER A 219 24.87 -2.15 -9.55
N PRO A 220 26.02 -1.83 -10.17
CA PRO A 220 27.28 -1.62 -9.45
C PRO A 220 27.18 -0.53 -8.38
N LEU A 221 26.42 0.54 -8.66
CA LEU A 221 26.21 1.63 -7.71
C LEU A 221 25.46 1.14 -6.46
N ALA A 222 24.44 0.29 -6.63
CA ALA A 222 23.69 -0.28 -5.51
C ALA A 222 24.59 -1.16 -4.62
N ILE A 223 25.50 -1.95 -5.22
CA ILE A 223 26.50 -2.72 -4.46
C ILE A 223 27.42 -1.78 -3.67
N VAL A 224 27.95 -0.73 -4.29
CA VAL A 224 28.83 0.23 -3.60
C VAL A 224 28.12 0.88 -2.42
N ILE A 225 26.87 1.32 -2.61
CA ILE A 225 26.04 1.89 -1.53
C ILE A 225 25.84 0.86 -0.42
N ALA A 226 25.49 -0.38 -0.74
CA ALA A 226 25.31 -1.45 0.25
C ALA A 226 26.60 -1.76 1.04
N ILE A 227 27.75 -1.76 0.37
CA ILE A 227 29.07 -1.94 1.01
C ILE A 227 29.37 -0.78 1.97
N LEU A 228 29.23 0.47 1.52
CA LEU A 228 29.47 1.67 2.33
C LEU A 228 28.55 1.69 3.55
N PHE A 229 27.27 1.37 3.33
CA PHE A 229 26.25 1.32 4.37
C PHE A 229 26.53 0.22 5.41
N SER A 230 26.94 -0.97 4.95
CA SER A 230 27.32 -2.07 5.85
C SER A 230 28.57 -1.74 6.65
N MET A 231 29.59 -1.12 6.03
CA MET A 231 30.78 -0.64 6.72
C MET A 231 30.43 0.42 7.78
N LEU A 232 29.56 1.37 7.44
CA LEU A 232 29.07 2.40 8.37
C LEU A 232 28.37 1.75 9.57
N THR A 233 27.52 0.75 9.33
CA THR A 233 26.82 -0.01 10.36
C THR A 233 27.80 -0.70 11.32
N ILE A 234 28.80 -1.41 10.78
CA ILE A 234 29.84 -2.09 11.58
C ILE A 234 30.62 -1.07 12.40
N PHE A 235 31.00 0.06 11.81
CA PHE A 235 31.78 1.10 12.48
C PHE A 235 31.01 1.72 13.65
N ILE A 236 29.75 2.13 13.42
CA ILE A 236 28.88 2.70 14.46
C ILE A 236 28.69 1.68 15.60
N SER A 237 28.47 0.41 15.26
CA SER A 237 28.26 -0.66 16.24
C SER A 237 29.49 -0.95 17.09
N ALA A 238 30.68 -0.96 16.46
CA ALA A 238 31.95 -1.22 17.13
C ALA A 238 32.47 0.01 17.91
N TRP A 239 31.95 1.21 17.66
CA TRP A 239 32.49 2.45 18.24
C TRP A 239 32.39 2.52 19.77
N ILE A 240 31.24 2.19 20.34
CA ILE A 240 31.06 2.18 21.80
C ILE A 240 31.94 1.09 22.46
N PRO A 241 31.91 -0.17 21.99
CA PRO A 241 32.80 -1.23 22.50
C PRO A 241 34.29 -0.86 22.38
N ALA A 242 34.74 -0.33 21.23
CA ALA A 242 36.12 0.07 21.00
C ALA A 242 36.57 1.20 21.96
N ARG A 243 35.70 2.18 22.22
CA ARG A 243 35.95 3.21 23.24
C ARG A 243 36.06 2.63 24.64
N ARG A 244 35.27 1.60 24.97
CA ARG A 244 35.37 0.91 26.26
C ARG A 244 36.67 0.13 26.39
N ALA A 245 37.07 -0.61 25.35
CA ALA A 245 38.34 -1.34 25.31
C ALA A 245 39.55 -0.44 25.57
N ALA A 246 39.57 0.75 24.96
CA ALA A 246 40.63 1.73 25.15
C ALA A 246 40.80 2.17 26.61
N LYS A 247 39.70 2.23 27.37
CA LYS A 247 39.65 2.68 28.77
C LYS A 247 39.88 1.57 29.81
N ILE A 248 40.10 0.32 29.37
CA ILE A 248 40.41 -0.78 30.29
C ILE A 248 41.79 -0.52 30.91
N ALA A 249 41.83 -0.41 32.25
CA ALA A 249 43.05 -0.22 33.02
C ALA A 249 43.76 -1.58 33.25
N PRO A 250 45.10 -1.63 33.15
CA PRO A 250 45.85 -2.89 33.27
C PRO A 250 45.58 -3.61 34.60
N ILE A 251 45.64 -2.87 35.72
CA ILE A 251 45.40 -3.43 37.06
C ILE A 251 43.96 -3.95 37.24
N ALA A 252 42.97 -3.26 36.66
CA ALA A 252 41.56 -3.66 36.74
C ALA A 252 41.26 -4.91 35.90
N ALA A 253 41.95 -5.06 34.77
CA ALA A 253 41.84 -6.23 33.91
C ALA A 253 42.51 -7.48 34.50
N ILE A 254 43.64 -7.31 35.20
CA ILE A 254 44.37 -8.42 35.83
C ILE A 254 43.68 -8.87 37.12
N ARG A 255 43.18 -7.96 37.97
CA ARG A 255 42.47 -8.33 39.19
C ARG A 255 41.17 -9.11 38.91
N GLN A 256 40.53 -8.90 37.76
CA GLN A 256 39.23 -9.46 37.34
C GLN A 256 38.05 -9.25 38.32
N SER A 257 38.29 -8.89 39.59
CA SER A 257 37.32 -8.41 40.55
C SER A 257 37.11 -6.92 40.30
N ARG A 258 36.06 -6.61 39.54
CA ARG A 258 35.40 -5.32 39.75
C ARG A 258 34.77 -5.39 41.13
N ASP A 259 35.47 -4.89 42.15
CA ASP A 259 34.88 -4.64 43.46
C ASP A 259 33.76 -3.61 43.26
N VAL A 260 32.53 -4.11 43.11
CA VAL A 260 31.37 -3.24 43.01
C VAL A 260 31.17 -2.69 44.43
N LYS A 261 31.60 -1.45 44.68
CA LYS A 261 31.26 -0.72 45.91
C LYS A 261 29.74 -0.56 45.95
N LEU A 262 29.04 -1.50 46.58
CA LEU A 262 27.58 -1.52 46.70
C LEU A 262 27.18 -0.91 48.04
N THR A 263 26.39 0.15 48.01
CA THR A 263 25.67 0.64 49.20
C THR A 263 24.42 -0.20 49.43
N ARG A 264 24.10 -0.53 50.70
CA ARG A 264 22.93 -1.35 51.09
C ARG A 264 21.60 -0.82 50.54
N ARG A 265 21.48 0.50 50.34
CA ARG A 265 20.31 1.15 49.72
C ARG A 265 20.18 0.84 48.22
N ALA A 266 21.29 0.68 47.49
CA ALA A 266 21.28 0.50 46.03
C ALA A 266 20.70 -0.83 45.56
N VAL A 267 20.62 -1.82 46.47
CA VAL A 267 20.20 -3.21 46.20
C VAL A 267 18.91 -3.57 46.98
N ARG A 268 18.25 -2.60 47.65
CA ARG A 268 17.03 -2.85 48.43
C ARG A 268 15.89 -3.29 47.49
N THR A 269 15.19 -4.37 47.85
CA THR A 269 13.98 -4.87 47.17
C THR A 269 12.76 -4.57 48.02
N SER A 270 11.59 -4.35 47.41
CA SER A 270 10.37 -4.11 48.17
C SER A 270 9.93 -5.39 48.88
N TRP A 271 9.29 -5.26 50.03
CA TRP A 271 8.80 -6.42 50.79
C TRP A 271 7.74 -7.21 49.99
N LEU A 272 6.91 -6.53 49.18
CA LEU A 272 5.96 -7.14 48.24
C LEU A 272 6.62 -8.15 47.29
N THR A 273 7.83 -7.86 46.78
CA THR A 273 8.51 -8.81 45.88
C THR A 273 8.89 -10.12 46.55
N ARG A 274 9.15 -10.08 47.86
CA ARG A 274 9.42 -11.27 48.67
C ARG A 274 8.14 -12.05 48.97
N LEU A 275 7.03 -11.34 49.20
CA LEU A 275 5.73 -11.93 49.49
C LEU A 275 5.14 -12.65 48.27
N LEU A 276 5.14 -12.00 47.09
CA LEU A 276 4.48 -12.50 45.89
C LEU A 276 5.31 -13.56 45.13
N PHE A 277 6.64 -13.49 45.19
CA PHE A 277 7.51 -14.30 44.30
C PHE A 277 8.61 -15.08 45.03
N GLY A 278 8.63 -15.06 46.37
CA GLY A 278 9.55 -15.85 47.18
C GLY A 278 11.00 -15.34 47.21
N PHE A 279 11.90 -16.14 47.78
CA PHE A 279 13.29 -15.76 48.02
C PHE A 279 14.09 -15.69 46.70
N GLU A 280 13.86 -16.61 45.78
CA GLU A 280 14.57 -16.73 44.50
C GLU A 280 14.34 -15.51 43.61
N ALA A 281 13.12 -14.94 43.63
CA ALA A 281 12.81 -13.70 42.90
C ALA A 281 13.51 -12.48 43.51
N THR A 282 13.61 -12.41 44.84
CA THR A 282 14.37 -11.33 45.48
C THR A 282 15.86 -11.41 45.14
N LEU A 283 16.41 -12.62 45.03
CA LEU A 283 17.80 -12.82 44.63
C LEU A 283 18.02 -12.38 43.18
N ALA A 284 17.10 -12.72 42.28
CA ALA A 284 17.10 -12.27 40.89
C ALA A 284 17.08 -10.74 40.79
N LEU A 285 16.12 -10.07 41.45
CA LEU A 285 15.99 -8.61 41.46
C LEU A 285 17.22 -7.90 42.05
N LYS A 286 17.80 -8.45 43.12
CA LYS A 286 19.05 -7.92 43.71
C LYS A 286 20.21 -8.03 42.71
N ASN A 287 20.31 -9.12 41.96
CA ASN A 287 21.34 -9.27 40.93
C ASN A 287 21.16 -8.26 39.79
N LEU A 288 19.93 -8.06 39.30
CA LEU A 288 19.63 -7.04 38.29
C LEU A 288 20.03 -5.64 38.76
N LYS A 289 19.73 -5.29 40.01
CA LYS A 289 20.10 -4.01 40.62
C LYS A 289 21.59 -3.87 40.88
N ARG A 290 22.32 -4.97 41.11
CA ARG A 290 23.78 -5.01 41.24
C ARG A 290 24.46 -4.74 39.88
N ASN A 291 23.95 -5.33 38.81
CA ASN A 291 24.55 -5.29 37.47
C ASN A 291 23.82 -4.32 36.51
N ARG A 292 23.52 -3.09 36.94
CA ARG A 292 22.66 -2.14 36.20
C ARG A 292 23.10 -1.84 34.76
N SER A 293 24.40 -1.83 34.48
CA SER A 293 24.89 -1.59 33.12
C SER A 293 24.51 -2.71 32.15
N ARG A 294 24.64 -3.97 32.59
CA ARG A 294 24.25 -5.15 31.81
C ARG A 294 22.75 -5.25 31.71
N PHE A 295 22.06 -5.04 32.83
CA PHE A 295 20.60 -5.02 32.87
C PHE A 295 20.01 -4.04 31.84
N ARG A 296 20.48 -2.78 31.84
CA ARG A 296 20.04 -1.76 30.88
C ARG A 296 20.35 -2.15 29.43
N ALA A 297 21.52 -2.71 29.14
CA ALA A 297 21.88 -3.12 27.78
C ALA A 297 20.92 -4.21 27.25
N THR A 298 20.61 -5.22 28.06
CA THR A 298 19.65 -6.27 27.70
C THR A 298 18.24 -5.72 27.50
N VAL A 299 17.76 -4.88 28.42
CA VAL A 299 16.43 -4.26 28.29
C VAL A 299 16.34 -3.40 27.04
N VAL A 300 17.36 -2.57 26.74
CA VAL A 300 17.38 -1.73 25.54
C VAL A 300 17.36 -2.56 24.26
N SER A 301 18.15 -3.64 24.19
CA SER A 301 18.16 -4.54 23.03
C SER A 301 16.80 -5.20 22.80
N LEU A 302 16.16 -5.71 23.86
CA LEU A 302 14.81 -6.27 23.79
C LEU A 302 13.77 -5.21 23.37
N THR A 303 13.83 -4.01 23.95
CA THR A 303 12.96 -2.88 23.62
C THR A 303 13.08 -2.49 22.15
N VAL A 304 14.31 -2.39 21.63
CA VAL A 304 14.56 -2.12 20.20
C VAL A 304 13.90 -3.17 19.32
N SER A 305 14.05 -4.46 19.65
CA SER A 305 13.43 -5.55 18.88
C SER A 305 11.89 -5.50 18.90
N ILE A 306 11.28 -5.16 20.04
CA ILE A 306 9.82 -4.98 20.15
C ILE A 306 9.34 -3.82 19.27
N VAL A 307 10.00 -2.66 19.43
CA VAL A 307 9.64 -1.44 18.69
C VAL A 307 9.76 -1.68 17.20
N LEU A 308 10.88 -2.28 16.76
CA LEU A 308 11.16 -2.59 15.37
C LEU A 308 10.08 -3.49 14.74
N PHE A 309 9.70 -4.58 15.41
CA PHE A 309 8.65 -5.49 14.94
C PHE A 309 7.28 -4.79 14.84
N LEU A 310 6.91 -4.00 15.86
CA LEU A 310 5.61 -3.33 15.90
C LEU A 310 5.51 -2.18 14.90
N THR A 311 6.60 -1.43 14.66
CA THR A 311 6.62 -0.36 13.64
C THR A 311 6.38 -0.93 12.25
N VAL A 312 7.04 -2.03 11.90
CA VAL A 312 6.84 -2.68 10.58
C VAL A 312 5.42 -3.23 10.46
N SER A 313 4.89 -3.82 11.53
CA SER A 313 3.53 -4.35 11.53
C SER A 313 2.46 -3.26 11.39
N ALA A 314 2.67 -2.10 12.04
CA ALA A 314 1.80 -0.94 11.88
C ALA A 314 1.88 -0.38 10.46
N TYR A 315 3.09 -0.29 9.90
CA TYR A 315 3.28 0.11 8.51
C TYR A 315 2.53 -0.80 7.53
N ALA A 316 2.70 -2.13 7.67
CA ALA A 316 1.98 -3.12 6.88
C ALA A 316 0.46 -2.90 6.93
N THR A 317 -0.06 -2.64 8.13
CA THR A 317 -1.50 -2.39 8.35
C THR A 317 -1.96 -1.13 7.62
N TYR A 318 -1.23 -0.01 7.73
CA TYR A 318 -1.61 1.23 7.05
C TYR A 318 -1.56 1.11 5.53
N VAL A 319 -0.58 0.37 4.98
CA VAL A 319 -0.53 0.10 3.54
C VAL A 319 -1.72 -0.76 3.11
N THR A 320 -2.06 -1.82 3.85
CA THR A 320 -3.22 -2.66 3.53
C THR A 320 -4.54 -1.91 3.65
N VAL A 321 -4.72 -1.09 4.70
CA VAL A 321 -5.91 -0.24 4.87
C VAL A 321 -6.00 0.73 3.69
N GLY A 322 -4.92 1.43 3.37
CA GLY A 322 -4.85 2.34 2.22
C GLY A 322 -5.19 1.65 0.90
N SER A 323 -4.67 0.44 0.65
CA SER A 323 -4.96 -0.29 -0.59
C SER A 323 -6.39 -0.82 -0.67
N ASN A 324 -7.03 -1.11 0.47
CA ASN A 324 -8.39 -1.60 0.47
C ASN A 324 -9.41 -0.48 0.27
N MET A 325 -9.06 0.76 0.63
CA MET A 325 -9.93 1.93 0.55
C MET A 325 -10.43 2.26 -0.87
N TYR A 326 -9.66 1.93 -1.91
CA TYR A 326 -9.92 2.38 -3.28
C TYR A 326 -10.73 1.42 -4.17
N THR A 327 -11.27 0.33 -3.63
CA THR A 327 -11.97 -0.66 -4.47
C THR A 327 -13.37 -1.01 -3.98
N PRO A 328 -14.40 -0.24 -4.37
CA PRO A 328 -15.73 -0.80 -4.51
C PRO A 328 -15.68 -1.76 -5.71
N GLY A 329 -15.83 -3.07 -5.48
CA GLY A 329 -16.01 -4.00 -6.59
C GLY A 329 -17.41 -3.84 -7.19
N LEU A 330 -17.53 -3.91 -8.51
CA LEU A 330 -18.81 -4.04 -9.20
C LEU A 330 -19.36 -5.46 -8.98
N ASN A 331 -20.68 -5.59 -8.84
CA ASN A 331 -21.40 -6.86 -8.69
C ASN A 331 -21.73 -7.49 -10.05
N CYS A 332 -20.81 -7.43 -11.00
CA CYS A 332 -20.90 -8.06 -12.31
C CYS A 332 -19.56 -8.68 -12.73
N ASP A 333 -19.60 -9.75 -13.52
CA ASP A 333 -18.40 -10.40 -14.07
C ASP A 333 -17.96 -9.74 -15.39
N MET A 334 -18.90 -9.17 -16.14
CA MET A 334 -18.65 -8.54 -17.43
C MET A 334 -19.64 -7.40 -17.69
N GLU A 335 -19.17 -6.40 -18.42
CA GLU A 335 -19.90 -5.20 -18.79
C GLU A 335 -19.68 -4.93 -20.27
N ILE A 336 -20.76 -4.61 -21.00
CA ILE A 336 -20.72 -4.22 -22.40
C ILE A 336 -21.43 -2.88 -22.51
N ALA A 337 -20.70 -1.81 -22.77
CA ALA A 337 -21.24 -0.46 -22.86
C ALA A 337 -21.16 0.06 -24.30
N GLN A 338 -22.21 0.76 -24.74
CA GLN A 338 -22.22 1.49 -26.00
C GLN A 338 -22.88 2.86 -25.84
N ARG A 339 -22.24 3.89 -26.40
CA ARG A 339 -22.76 5.26 -26.38
C ARG A 339 -23.52 5.54 -27.66
N GLY A 340 -24.77 6.00 -27.55
CA GLY A 340 -25.60 6.31 -28.72
C GLY A 340 -26.26 5.07 -29.33
N MET A 341 -26.97 4.31 -28.51
CA MET A 341 -27.58 3.02 -28.90
C MET A 341 -28.57 3.10 -30.07
N SER A 342 -28.26 2.38 -31.15
CA SER A 342 -29.13 2.12 -32.30
C SER A 342 -29.97 0.85 -32.10
N LYS A 343 -30.93 0.62 -33.01
CA LYS A 343 -31.77 -0.59 -32.98
C LYS A 343 -30.98 -1.87 -33.24
N GLU A 344 -29.98 -1.80 -34.12
CA GLU A 344 -29.10 -2.93 -34.44
C GLU A 344 -28.24 -3.32 -33.23
N GLU A 345 -27.78 -2.33 -32.46
CA GLU A 345 -26.98 -2.55 -31.25
C GLU A 345 -27.83 -3.14 -30.10
N ARG A 346 -29.11 -2.74 -29.98
CA ARG A 346 -30.08 -3.40 -29.09
C ARG A 346 -30.29 -4.87 -29.46
N ASP A 347 -30.42 -5.19 -30.76
CA ASP A 347 -30.56 -6.57 -31.23
C ASP A 347 -29.30 -7.40 -30.93
N PHE A 348 -28.12 -6.79 -30.96
CA PHE A 348 -26.88 -7.44 -30.54
C PHE A 348 -26.90 -7.80 -29.04
N PHE A 349 -27.32 -6.89 -28.16
CA PHE A 349 -27.46 -7.21 -26.73
C PHE A 349 -28.42 -8.39 -26.51
N ALA A 350 -29.53 -8.46 -27.24
CA ALA A 350 -30.46 -9.59 -27.19
C ALA A 350 -29.79 -10.92 -27.63
N GLN A 351 -28.93 -10.89 -28.66
CA GLN A 351 -28.14 -12.05 -29.06
C GLN A 351 -27.15 -12.49 -27.98
N VAL A 352 -26.45 -11.54 -27.34
CA VAL A 352 -25.52 -11.83 -26.24
C VAL A 352 -26.27 -12.46 -25.07
N ILE A 353 -27.42 -11.91 -24.67
CA ILE A 353 -28.26 -12.45 -23.59
C ILE A 353 -28.70 -13.90 -23.88
N SER A 354 -28.89 -14.27 -25.16
CA SER A 354 -29.29 -15.62 -25.56
C SER A 354 -28.18 -16.68 -25.44
N LEU A 355 -26.93 -16.27 -25.20
CA LEU A 355 -25.82 -17.19 -25.03
C LEU A 355 -25.97 -18.02 -23.75
N LYS A 356 -25.65 -19.32 -23.84
CA LYS A 356 -25.70 -20.27 -22.71
C LYS A 356 -24.78 -19.89 -21.54
N GLN A 357 -23.79 -19.05 -21.79
CA GLN A 357 -22.82 -18.58 -20.80
C GLN A 357 -23.39 -17.46 -19.91
N VAL A 358 -24.49 -16.81 -20.31
CA VAL A 358 -25.15 -15.76 -19.53
C VAL A 358 -26.06 -16.43 -18.50
N GLU A 359 -25.72 -16.28 -17.22
CA GLU A 359 -26.50 -16.86 -16.12
C GLU A 359 -27.52 -15.85 -15.58
N GLU A 360 -27.09 -14.60 -15.45
CA GLU A 360 -27.89 -13.47 -15.02
C GLU A 360 -27.41 -12.23 -15.78
N TYR A 361 -28.34 -11.32 -16.07
CA TYR A 361 -28.04 -10.07 -16.75
C TYR A 361 -28.91 -8.95 -16.20
N SER A 362 -28.45 -7.73 -16.39
CA SER A 362 -29.22 -6.51 -16.21
C SER A 362 -28.91 -5.58 -17.37
N TYR A 363 -29.95 -5.10 -18.04
CA TYR A 363 -29.80 -4.05 -19.06
C TYR A 363 -30.08 -2.68 -18.41
N GLU A 364 -29.19 -1.73 -18.67
CA GLU A 364 -29.25 -0.36 -18.17
C GLU A 364 -29.10 0.62 -19.32
N GLN A 365 -29.92 1.67 -19.34
CA GLN A 365 -29.61 2.89 -20.09
C GLN A 365 -29.25 3.98 -19.09
N SER A 366 -28.28 4.83 -19.41
CA SER A 366 -27.89 5.91 -18.51
C SER A 366 -27.58 7.21 -19.21
N CYS A 367 -27.90 8.29 -18.50
CA CYS A 367 -27.47 9.65 -18.81
C CYS A 367 -27.09 10.37 -17.50
N TYR A 368 -26.34 11.45 -17.66
CA TYR A 368 -25.79 12.24 -16.57
C TYR A 368 -26.47 13.61 -16.52
N GLY A 369 -26.52 14.20 -15.33
CA GLY A 369 -27.09 15.51 -15.13
C GLY A 369 -26.61 16.14 -13.84
N TYR A 370 -27.21 17.27 -13.52
CA TYR A 370 -26.91 18.05 -12.34
C TYR A 370 -28.19 18.47 -11.63
N MET A 371 -28.09 18.68 -10.32
CA MET A 371 -29.19 19.15 -9.49
C MET A 371 -28.67 20.10 -8.43
N GLN A 372 -29.32 21.26 -8.28
CA GLN A 372 -29.09 22.17 -7.16
C GLN A 372 -29.85 21.64 -5.94
N VAL A 373 -29.12 21.27 -4.88
CA VAL A 373 -29.69 20.74 -3.64
C VAL A 373 -29.50 21.76 -2.52
N PRO A 374 -30.60 22.30 -1.95
CA PRO A 374 -30.57 23.14 -0.76
C PRO A 374 -29.89 22.44 0.41
N ALA A 375 -29.17 23.21 1.23
CA ALA A 375 -28.45 22.69 2.40
C ALA A 375 -29.35 21.92 3.39
N GLU A 376 -30.64 22.22 3.45
CA GLU A 376 -31.59 21.48 4.30
C GLU A 376 -31.79 20.02 3.85
N MET A 377 -31.71 19.76 2.54
CA MET A 377 -31.82 18.43 1.94
C MET A 377 -30.46 17.73 1.80
N ALA A 378 -29.34 18.42 2.03
CA ALA A 378 -28.02 17.81 1.99
C ALA A 378 -27.75 16.93 3.23
N SER A 379 -26.94 15.87 3.07
CA SER A 379 -26.57 14.99 4.19
C SER A 379 -25.86 15.74 5.33
N ASP A 380 -26.10 15.31 6.57
CA ASP A 380 -25.43 15.88 7.74
C ASP A 380 -23.91 15.68 7.68
N PHE A 381 -23.45 14.63 7.00
CA PHE A 381 -22.03 14.39 6.78
C PHE A 381 -21.41 15.46 5.87
N LEU A 382 -22.07 15.79 4.75
CA LEU A 382 -21.61 16.83 3.84
C LEU A 382 -21.44 18.16 4.59
N ILE A 383 -22.48 18.58 5.30
CA ILE A 383 -22.54 19.89 5.96
C ILE A 383 -21.55 20.01 7.11
N ASN A 384 -21.41 18.97 7.94
CA ASN A 384 -20.69 19.06 9.20
C ASN A 384 -19.23 18.56 9.14
N LYS A 385 -18.87 17.78 8.11
CA LYS A 385 -17.58 17.07 8.07
C LYS A 385 -16.78 17.22 6.78
N TRP A 386 -17.41 17.39 5.62
CA TRP A 386 -16.72 17.32 4.32
C TRP A 386 -16.75 18.61 3.51
N GLY A 387 -17.93 19.20 3.31
CA GLY A 387 -18.13 20.39 2.50
C GLY A 387 -18.01 21.68 3.30
N ASP A 388 -17.70 22.76 2.60
CA ASP A 388 -17.86 24.11 3.16
C ASP A 388 -19.34 24.46 3.29
N PRO A 389 -19.75 25.25 4.30
CA PRO A 389 -21.13 25.70 4.44
C PRO A 389 -21.55 26.53 3.21
N LYS A 390 -22.58 26.08 2.51
CA LYS A 390 -23.20 26.76 1.36
C LYS A 390 -24.73 26.74 1.50
N GLU A 391 -25.41 27.65 0.82
CA GLU A 391 -26.88 27.65 0.75
C GLU A 391 -27.40 26.49 -0.12
N GLU A 392 -26.71 26.24 -1.24
CA GLU A 392 -26.99 25.17 -2.19
C GLU A 392 -25.70 24.44 -2.58
N TYR A 393 -25.85 23.16 -2.90
CA TYR A 393 -24.78 22.28 -3.35
C TYR A 393 -25.16 21.72 -4.72
N ASN A 394 -24.20 21.69 -5.64
CA ASN A 394 -24.41 21.07 -6.95
C ASN A 394 -24.14 19.56 -6.85
N TYR A 395 -25.17 18.75 -7.07
CA TYR A 395 -25.07 17.30 -7.08
C TYR A 395 -24.95 16.80 -8.50
N TYR A 396 -24.06 15.83 -8.70
CA TYR A 396 -23.99 15.05 -9.92
C TYR A 396 -25.06 13.96 -9.88
N ILE A 397 -25.90 13.91 -10.91
CA ILE A 397 -27.01 12.96 -11.02
C ILE A 397 -26.70 11.96 -12.12
N MET A 398 -26.83 10.68 -11.79
CA MET A 398 -26.81 9.61 -12.76
C MET A 398 -28.21 9.02 -12.87
N LEU A 399 -28.92 9.39 -13.93
CA LEU A 399 -30.23 8.84 -14.23
C LEU A 399 -30.05 7.53 -15.01
N LYS A 400 -30.59 6.45 -14.46
CA LYS A 400 -30.45 5.09 -14.98
C LYS A 400 -31.82 4.47 -15.20
N SER A 401 -31.97 3.75 -16.30
CA SER A 401 -33.06 2.79 -16.48
C SER A 401 -32.62 1.40 -16.07
N LEU A 402 -33.57 0.55 -15.69
CA LEU A 402 -33.35 -0.87 -15.50
C LEU A 402 -34.41 -1.64 -16.27
N ASP A 403 -34.06 -2.85 -16.73
CA ASP A 403 -35.04 -3.78 -17.28
C ASP A 403 -36.15 -4.09 -16.27
N GLU A 404 -37.31 -4.51 -16.77
CA GLU A 404 -38.53 -4.65 -15.97
C GLU A 404 -38.34 -5.54 -14.73
N LYS A 405 -37.54 -6.61 -14.86
CA LYS A 405 -37.26 -7.54 -13.75
C LYS A 405 -36.35 -6.88 -12.72
N ALA A 406 -35.23 -6.29 -13.15
CA ALA A 406 -34.28 -5.61 -12.27
C ALA A 406 -34.92 -4.40 -11.57
N PHE A 407 -35.76 -3.64 -12.28
CA PHE A 407 -36.51 -2.53 -11.70
C PHE A 407 -37.56 -2.99 -10.68
N ALA A 408 -38.26 -4.10 -10.94
CA ALA A 408 -39.20 -4.68 -9.98
C ALA A 408 -38.52 -5.18 -8.70
N ASP A 409 -37.33 -5.74 -8.83
CA ASP A 409 -36.49 -6.17 -7.70
C ASP A 409 -36.05 -4.96 -6.88
N LEU A 410 -35.60 -3.89 -7.53
CA LEU A 410 -35.23 -2.62 -6.89
C LEU A 410 -36.42 -1.96 -6.19
N ALA A 411 -37.59 -1.92 -6.81
CA ALA A 411 -38.81 -1.36 -6.22
C ALA A 411 -39.24 -2.13 -4.96
N ARG A 412 -39.14 -3.47 -4.99
CA ARG A 412 -39.36 -4.30 -3.80
C ARG A 412 -38.35 -4.01 -2.69
N ALA A 413 -37.06 -3.84 -3.03
CA ALA A 413 -36.03 -3.48 -2.05
C ALA A 413 -36.27 -2.08 -1.44
N ALA A 414 -36.75 -1.12 -2.24
CA ALA A 414 -37.13 0.21 -1.80
C ALA A 414 -38.47 0.26 -1.04
N GLY A 415 -39.22 -0.84 -0.98
CA GLY A 415 -40.54 -0.92 -0.33
C GLY A 415 -41.65 -0.19 -1.08
N VAL A 416 -41.50 0.02 -2.39
CA VAL A 416 -42.45 0.76 -3.24
C VAL A 416 -43.14 -0.21 -4.20
N GLY A 417 -44.46 -0.06 -4.36
CA GLY A 417 -45.23 -0.82 -5.35
C GLY A 417 -45.02 -0.30 -6.76
N MET A 418 -45.09 -1.19 -7.76
CA MET A 418 -44.91 -0.80 -9.17
C MET A 418 -46.00 0.16 -9.68
N ASP A 419 -47.14 0.23 -9.00
CA ASP A 419 -48.25 1.15 -9.28
C ASP A 419 -47.83 2.63 -9.21
N ALA A 420 -46.87 2.97 -8.32
CA ALA A 420 -46.34 4.33 -8.20
C ALA A 420 -45.73 4.87 -9.50
N PHE A 421 -45.15 3.99 -10.32
CA PHE A 421 -44.45 4.35 -11.56
C PHE A 421 -45.36 4.37 -12.80
N THR A 422 -46.64 4.00 -12.65
CA THR A 422 -47.63 3.97 -13.74
C THR A 422 -48.52 5.20 -13.82
N SER A 423 -48.39 6.13 -12.85
CA SER A 423 -49.28 7.27 -12.63
C SER A 423 -49.12 8.43 -13.64
N GLY A 424 -48.23 8.29 -14.63
CA GLY A 424 -47.98 9.28 -15.69
C GLY A 424 -47.11 10.48 -15.26
N LYS A 425 -46.81 10.64 -13.97
CA LYS A 425 -45.75 11.55 -13.50
C LYS A 425 -44.40 10.81 -13.50
N PRO A 426 -43.30 11.46 -13.93
CA PRO A 426 -41.98 10.85 -13.83
C PRO A 426 -41.63 10.54 -12.37
N ALA A 427 -41.32 9.29 -12.10
CA ALA A 427 -41.07 8.78 -10.76
C ALA A 427 -39.82 7.90 -10.75
N ALA A 428 -38.94 8.10 -9.78
CA ALA A 428 -37.67 7.38 -9.67
C ALA A 428 -37.41 6.84 -8.25
N ILE A 429 -36.56 5.83 -8.16
CA ILE A 429 -36.00 5.32 -6.91
C ILE A 429 -34.57 5.85 -6.78
N ALA A 430 -34.22 6.49 -5.67
CA ALA A 430 -32.84 6.93 -5.45
C ALA A 430 -32.03 5.90 -4.66
N LEU A 431 -30.80 5.61 -5.12
CA LEU A 431 -29.78 4.96 -4.30
C LEU A 431 -29.19 6.00 -3.34
N ASN A 432 -29.83 6.15 -2.18
CA ASN A 432 -29.52 7.20 -1.23
C ASN A 432 -28.44 6.76 -0.24
N GLN A 433 -27.29 6.41 -0.77
CA GLN A 433 -26.13 6.02 0.02
C GLN A 433 -24.85 6.40 -0.69
N PHE A 434 -23.87 6.88 0.06
CA PHE A 434 -22.48 6.93 -0.38
C PHE A 434 -21.62 6.17 0.63
N ARG A 435 -20.53 5.59 0.14
CA ARG A 435 -19.52 4.92 0.94
C ARG A 435 -18.15 5.37 0.47
N MET A 436 -17.50 6.20 1.29
CA MET A 436 -16.21 6.76 0.93
C MET A 436 -15.15 6.52 1.99
N PRO A 437 -13.88 6.36 1.59
CA PRO A 437 -12.75 6.43 2.49
C PRO A 437 -12.77 7.73 3.29
N TRP A 438 -12.87 7.63 4.61
CA TRP A 438 -12.83 8.82 5.48
C TRP A 438 -12.26 8.48 6.84
N GLN A 439 -11.18 9.16 7.22
CA GLN A 439 -10.49 8.92 8.48
C GLN A 439 -10.35 7.41 8.75
N GLY A 440 -9.86 6.63 7.78
CA GLY A 440 -9.23 5.29 7.97
C GLY A 440 -10.18 4.17 8.25
N GLY A 441 -11.46 4.48 8.20
CA GLY A 441 -12.49 3.53 7.85
C GLY A 441 -13.21 4.03 6.61
N TYR A 442 -14.37 3.43 6.39
CA TYR A 442 -15.35 3.99 5.49
C TYR A 442 -16.35 4.78 6.31
N VAL A 443 -16.73 5.95 5.82
CA VAL A 443 -18.00 6.55 6.20
C VAL A 443 -19.04 6.05 5.22
N GLU A 444 -20.17 5.64 5.78
CA GLU A 444 -21.37 5.26 5.07
C GLU A 444 -22.49 6.14 5.61
N SER A 445 -23.14 6.87 4.71
CA SER A 445 -24.17 7.85 5.05
C SER A 445 -25.10 8.02 3.86
N GLU A 446 -26.28 8.58 4.12
CA GLU A 446 -27.19 9.04 3.07
C GLU A 446 -26.57 10.20 2.27
N VAL A 447 -26.96 10.31 1.00
CA VAL A 447 -26.53 11.37 0.07
C VAL A 447 -27.40 12.61 0.28
N ILE A 448 -28.72 12.43 0.40
CA ILE A 448 -29.71 13.47 0.64
C ILE A 448 -30.72 13.10 1.74
N LYS A 449 -31.28 14.10 2.41
CA LYS A 449 -32.38 14.02 3.40
C LYS A 449 -33.72 14.33 2.73
N ALA A 450 -34.09 13.56 1.70
CA ALA A 450 -35.35 13.73 0.98
C ALA A 450 -36.28 12.52 1.20
N PRO A 451 -37.49 12.71 1.77
CA PRO A 451 -38.46 11.63 1.90
C PRO A 451 -39.06 11.24 0.54
N ALA A 452 -39.70 10.06 0.48
CA ALA A 452 -40.52 9.71 -0.67
C ALA A 452 -41.64 10.74 -0.88
N GLY A 453 -41.89 11.11 -2.15
CA GLY A 453 -42.80 12.15 -2.59
C GLY A 453 -42.15 13.50 -2.86
N THR A 454 -40.86 13.69 -2.56
CA THR A 454 -40.14 14.92 -2.92
C THR A 454 -40.00 15.06 -4.44
N GLU A 455 -40.31 16.25 -4.98
CA GLU A 455 -40.08 16.60 -6.37
C GLU A 455 -38.64 17.10 -6.55
N LEU A 456 -37.91 16.50 -7.50
CA LEU A 456 -36.52 16.82 -7.82
C LEU A 456 -36.45 17.45 -9.20
N THR A 457 -35.82 18.62 -9.30
CA THR A 457 -35.54 19.28 -10.59
C THR A 457 -34.16 18.86 -11.06
N VAL A 458 -34.09 18.01 -12.09
CA VAL A 458 -32.86 17.46 -12.63
C VAL A 458 -32.57 18.09 -13.99
N ASP A 459 -31.40 18.70 -14.12
CA ASP A 459 -30.90 19.24 -15.36
C ASP A 459 -30.06 18.18 -16.09
N LEU A 460 -30.59 17.63 -17.18
CA LEU A 460 -29.96 16.60 -17.99
C LEU A 460 -29.28 17.17 -19.24
N SER A 461 -29.22 18.49 -19.38
CA SER A 461 -28.67 19.18 -20.56
C SER A 461 -27.23 18.74 -20.87
N SER A 462 -26.43 18.44 -19.85
CA SER A 462 -25.02 18.04 -20.02
C SER A 462 -24.83 16.69 -20.74
N SER A 463 -25.88 15.89 -20.88
CA SER A 463 -25.84 14.64 -21.64
C SER A 463 -26.16 14.81 -23.12
N PHE A 464 -26.79 15.91 -23.52
CA PHE A 464 -27.43 16.06 -24.81
C PHE A 464 -27.01 17.37 -25.50
N GLY A 465 -26.55 17.26 -26.75
CA GLY A 465 -26.04 18.39 -27.55
C GLY A 465 -24.69 18.12 -28.21
N GLU A 466 -24.42 18.83 -29.31
CA GLU A 466 -23.08 18.97 -29.89
C GLU A 466 -22.44 20.27 -29.39
N ARG A 467 -21.11 20.39 -29.51
CA ARG A 467 -20.26 21.49 -28.99
C ARG A 467 -20.76 22.93 -29.22
N ASP A 468 -21.70 23.15 -30.14
CA ASP A 468 -22.17 24.46 -30.56
C ASP A 468 -23.70 24.70 -30.36
N GLN A 469 -24.44 23.80 -29.71
CA GLN A 469 -25.88 24.00 -29.42
C GLN A 469 -26.22 23.66 -27.95
N GLU A 470 -26.56 24.68 -27.15
CA GLU A 470 -27.09 24.51 -25.80
C GLU A 470 -28.54 24.00 -25.85
N ILE A 471 -28.74 22.74 -25.50
CA ILE A 471 -30.07 22.13 -25.37
C ILE A 471 -30.44 22.11 -23.90
N SER A 472 -31.30 23.05 -23.48
CA SER A 472 -31.81 23.03 -22.10
C SER A 472 -32.84 21.91 -21.94
N PHE A 473 -32.51 20.90 -21.14
CA PHE A 473 -33.33 19.73 -20.91
C PHE A 473 -33.47 19.43 -19.41
N ILE A 474 -34.48 20.06 -18.81
CA ILE A 474 -34.77 19.97 -17.37
C ILE A 474 -36.02 19.11 -17.16
N GLN A 475 -35.93 18.16 -16.24
CA GLN A 475 -37.02 17.23 -15.90
C GLN A 475 -37.39 17.35 -14.41
N GLU A 476 -38.68 17.33 -14.13
CA GLU A 476 -39.21 17.19 -12.77
C GLU A 476 -39.48 15.72 -12.48
N ILE A 477 -38.71 15.14 -11.55
CA ILE A 477 -38.78 13.72 -11.20
C ILE A 477 -39.22 13.59 -9.74
N THR A 478 -40.31 12.86 -9.51
CA THR A 478 -40.79 12.56 -8.15
C THR A 478 -40.00 11.39 -7.56
N LEU A 479 -39.48 11.56 -6.34
CA LEU A 479 -38.80 10.49 -5.62
C LEU A 479 -39.83 9.50 -5.06
N ALA A 480 -40.08 8.39 -5.73
CA ALA A 480 -41.06 7.39 -5.29
C ALA A 480 -40.57 6.58 -4.08
N GLY A 481 -39.25 6.38 -3.97
CA GLY A 481 -38.63 5.67 -2.85
C GLY A 481 -37.13 5.85 -2.82
N VAL A 482 -36.53 5.37 -1.72
CA VAL A 482 -35.08 5.36 -1.52
C VAL A 482 -34.62 3.95 -1.18
N THR A 483 -33.45 3.57 -1.67
CA THR A 483 -32.80 2.29 -1.38
C THR A 483 -31.35 2.52 -1.00
N THR A 484 -30.78 1.59 -0.25
CA THR A 484 -29.34 1.47 0.02
C THR A 484 -28.72 0.27 -0.71
N GLU A 485 -29.56 -0.60 -1.28
CA GLU A 485 -29.10 -1.75 -2.06
C GLU A 485 -28.89 -1.33 -3.51
N ALA A 486 -27.65 -1.46 -3.99
CA ALA A 486 -27.29 -1.15 -5.37
C ALA A 486 -27.68 -2.32 -6.30
N PRO A 487 -28.37 -2.05 -7.42
CA PRO A 487 -28.70 -3.07 -8.41
C PRO A 487 -27.45 -3.60 -9.12
N MET A 488 -27.61 -4.67 -9.91
CA MET A 488 -26.52 -5.24 -10.70
C MET A 488 -25.89 -4.19 -11.63
N GLY A 489 -24.56 -4.15 -11.70
CA GLY A 489 -23.81 -3.18 -12.50
C GLY A 489 -23.70 -1.79 -11.88
N SER A 490 -24.34 -1.55 -10.74
CA SER A 490 -24.26 -0.29 -10.01
C SER A 490 -23.50 -0.45 -8.70
N SER A 491 -22.81 0.61 -8.30
CA SER A 491 -22.14 0.71 -7.01
C SER A 491 -22.57 1.96 -6.28
N VAL A 492 -22.50 1.91 -4.95
CA VAL A 492 -22.65 3.07 -4.09
C VAL A 492 -21.55 4.09 -4.41
N TRP A 493 -21.90 5.38 -4.49
CA TRP A 493 -20.96 6.46 -4.79
C TRP A 493 -19.86 6.60 -3.74
N THR A 494 -18.69 7.06 -4.16
CA THR A 494 -17.53 7.30 -3.28
C THR A 494 -17.37 8.76 -2.86
N ASP A 495 -18.42 9.56 -3.01
CA ASP A 495 -18.46 10.97 -2.66
C ASP A 495 -19.89 11.36 -2.22
N PRO A 496 -20.03 12.42 -1.41
CA PRO A 496 -21.33 12.83 -0.87
C PRO A 496 -22.15 13.73 -1.81
N LEU A 497 -21.69 13.99 -3.04
CA LEU A 497 -22.32 14.90 -4.00
C LEU A 497 -22.87 14.18 -5.24
N SER A 498 -22.86 12.85 -5.26
CA SER A 498 -23.32 12.06 -6.38
C SER A 498 -24.51 11.19 -6.00
N LEU A 499 -25.57 11.21 -6.81
CA LEU A 499 -26.80 10.47 -6.57
C LEU A 499 -27.22 9.71 -7.84
N SER A 500 -27.53 8.42 -7.67
CA SER A 500 -28.14 7.63 -8.74
C SER A 500 -29.65 7.57 -8.60
N LEU A 501 -30.36 7.92 -9.67
CA LEU A 501 -31.81 7.81 -9.79
C LEU A 501 -32.15 6.69 -10.78
N PHE A 502 -33.02 5.78 -10.37
CA PHE A 502 -33.44 4.64 -11.17
C PHE A 502 -34.89 4.78 -11.60
N VAL A 503 -35.15 4.59 -12.89
CA VAL A 503 -36.49 4.57 -13.51
C VAL A 503 -36.68 3.28 -14.30
N SER A 504 -37.92 2.97 -14.70
CA SER A 504 -38.14 1.87 -15.65
C SER A 504 -37.67 2.27 -17.05
N GLU A 505 -37.32 1.30 -17.90
CA GLU A 505 -36.99 1.52 -19.31
C GLU A 505 -38.06 2.35 -20.04
N THR A 506 -39.33 2.01 -19.84
CA THR A 506 -40.45 2.76 -20.44
C THR A 506 -40.53 4.21 -19.99
N MET A 507 -40.19 4.48 -18.72
CA MET A 507 -40.19 5.83 -18.17
C MET A 507 -38.98 6.62 -18.66
N PHE A 508 -37.83 5.97 -18.80
CA PHE A 508 -36.63 6.58 -19.36
C PHE A 508 -36.87 7.03 -20.82
N ASP A 509 -37.45 6.16 -21.64
CA ASP A 509 -37.83 6.49 -23.01
C ASP A 509 -38.86 7.64 -23.05
N GLN A 510 -39.84 7.65 -22.12
CA GLN A 510 -40.82 8.75 -22.00
C GLN A 510 -40.19 10.08 -21.60
N LEU A 511 -39.23 10.05 -20.67
CA LEU A 511 -38.49 11.23 -20.26
C LEU A 511 -37.73 11.82 -21.45
N LEU A 512 -37.08 10.98 -22.25
CA LEU A 512 -36.28 11.40 -23.41
C LEU A 512 -37.09 11.73 -24.66
N ALA A 513 -38.37 11.33 -24.74
CA ALA A 513 -39.22 11.55 -25.92
C ALA A 513 -39.40 13.04 -26.32
N GLY A 514 -39.06 13.98 -25.42
CA GLY A 514 -39.03 15.41 -25.73
C GLY A 514 -37.83 15.86 -26.59
N LEU A 515 -36.84 14.99 -26.79
CA LEU A 515 -35.65 15.24 -27.61
C LEU A 515 -35.78 14.57 -28.98
N PRO A 516 -35.29 15.18 -30.07
CA PRO A 516 -35.09 14.52 -31.36
C PRO A 516 -34.28 13.22 -31.21
N ASP A 517 -34.64 12.18 -31.96
CA ASP A 517 -33.97 10.86 -31.88
C ASP A 517 -32.44 10.96 -32.10
N GLU A 518 -31.97 11.88 -32.95
CA GLU A 518 -30.54 12.13 -33.20
C GLU A 518 -29.79 12.70 -31.98
N GLU A 519 -30.52 13.32 -31.05
CA GLU A 519 -29.99 13.99 -29.86
C GLU A 519 -30.12 13.12 -28.59
N GLN A 520 -30.89 12.02 -28.64
CA GLN A 520 -31.06 11.06 -27.54
C GLN A 520 -29.79 10.19 -27.36
N ARG A 521 -28.65 10.81 -27.07
CA ARG A 521 -27.35 10.15 -26.85
C ARG A 521 -27.23 9.62 -25.42
N TYR A 522 -27.91 8.51 -25.12
CA TYR A 522 -27.71 7.77 -23.85
C TYR A 522 -26.67 6.65 -24.02
N THR A 523 -26.14 6.15 -22.91
CA THR A 523 -25.25 4.97 -22.89
C THR A 523 -26.09 3.75 -22.55
N GLY A 524 -26.10 2.73 -23.41
CA GLY A 524 -26.66 1.43 -23.10
C GLY A 524 -25.56 0.51 -22.56
N THR A 525 -25.81 -0.09 -21.41
CA THR A 525 -24.87 -1.00 -20.77
C THR A 525 -25.56 -2.31 -20.43
N LEU A 526 -24.95 -3.41 -20.85
CA LEU A 526 -25.34 -4.77 -20.49
C LEU A 526 -24.37 -5.30 -19.44
N TYR A 527 -24.86 -5.58 -18.24
CA TYR A 527 -24.10 -6.23 -17.18
C TYR A 527 -24.44 -7.71 -17.14
N ILE A 528 -23.42 -8.57 -17.01
CA ILE A 528 -23.57 -10.02 -17.05
C ILE A 528 -22.81 -10.69 -15.91
N ASN A 529 -23.44 -11.68 -15.27
CA ASN A 529 -22.79 -12.66 -14.41
C ASN A 529 -22.61 -13.97 -15.17
N THR A 530 -21.42 -14.56 -15.04
CA THR A 530 -21.04 -15.77 -15.75
C THR A 530 -19.94 -16.54 -15.03
N SER A 531 -20.08 -17.86 -14.97
CA SER A 531 -18.98 -18.73 -14.51
C SER A 531 -17.81 -18.83 -15.50
N GLU A 532 -17.99 -18.39 -16.76
CA GLU A 532 -17.01 -18.56 -17.85
C GLU A 532 -16.69 -17.24 -18.60
N PRO A 533 -16.19 -16.19 -17.92
CA PRO A 533 -16.04 -14.84 -18.51
C PRO A 533 -15.14 -14.80 -19.74
N GLY A 534 -14.04 -15.59 -19.76
CA GLY A 534 -13.14 -15.64 -20.92
C GLY A 534 -13.76 -16.26 -22.18
N LEU A 535 -14.56 -17.33 -22.03
CA LEU A 535 -15.26 -17.95 -23.16
C LEU A 535 -16.40 -17.07 -23.66
N LEU A 536 -17.08 -16.38 -22.75
CA LEU A 536 -18.14 -15.44 -23.09
C LEU A 536 -17.56 -14.26 -23.89
N GLU A 537 -16.45 -13.68 -23.45
CA GLU A 537 -15.76 -12.61 -24.16
C GLU A 537 -15.33 -13.05 -25.58
N GLU A 538 -14.72 -14.23 -25.72
CA GLU A 538 -14.33 -14.78 -27.02
C GLU A 538 -15.53 -14.93 -27.96
N LYS A 539 -16.67 -15.43 -27.45
CA LYS A 539 -17.90 -15.56 -28.24
C LYS A 539 -18.45 -14.21 -28.66
N ILE A 540 -18.52 -13.24 -27.75
CA ILE A 540 -19.03 -11.88 -28.05
C ILE A 540 -18.19 -11.24 -29.15
N ARG A 541 -16.85 -11.32 -29.02
CA ARG A 541 -15.91 -10.84 -30.03
C ARG A 541 -15.96 -11.60 -31.36
N SER A 542 -16.54 -12.81 -31.39
CA SER A 542 -16.74 -13.59 -32.62
C SER A 542 -18.09 -13.36 -33.29
N MET A 543 -19.12 -12.95 -32.52
CA MET A 543 -20.48 -12.70 -33.01
C MET A 543 -20.58 -11.36 -33.73
N HIS A 544 -19.87 -10.35 -33.24
CA HIS A 544 -19.65 -9.12 -33.99
C HIS A 544 -18.23 -9.14 -34.55
N GLN A 545 -18.07 -8.90 -35.86
CA GLN A 545 -16.80 -8.37 -36.37
C GLN A 545 -16.67 -6.97 -35.75
N CYS A 546 -16.15 -6.90 -34.52
CA CYS A 546 -15.95 -5.64 -33.83
C CYS A 546 -14.90 -4.82 -34.58
N ASP A 547 -15.33 -4.08 -35.59
CA ASP A 547 -14.69 -2.82 -35.96
C ASP A 547 -14.75 -1.90 -34.72
N ALA A 548 -13.88 -0.89 -34.60
CA ALA A 548 -14.15 0.19 -33.64
C ALA A 548 -15.12 1.05 -34.37
N GLY A 549 -16.18 1.44 -33.70
CA GLY A 549 -16.18 1.84 -32.31
C GLY A 549 -17.39 1.32 -31.58
N ASP A 550 -17.86 0.12 -31.90
CA ASP A 550 -19.28 -0.18 -31.69
C ASP A 550 -19.62 -0.70 -30.30
N PHE A 551 -18.66 -1.25 -29.54
CA PHE A 551 -18.92 -1.70 -28.15
C PHE A 551 -17.66 -1.68 -27.29
N HIS A 552 -17.78 -1.15 -26.07
CA HIS A 552 -16.79 -1.26 -25.02
C HIS A 552 -17.08 -2.49 -24.15
N ILE A 553 -16.28 -3.55 -24.32
CA ILE A 553 -16.39 -4.78 -23.51
C ILE A 553 -15.36 -4.71 -22.37
N TYR A 554 -15.84 -4.72 -21.14
CA TYR A 554 -15.04 -4.75 -19.92
C TYR A 554 -15.20 -6.09 -19.20
N ASN A 555 -14.10 -6.83 -19.09
CA ASN A 555 -14.04 -8.08 -18.33
C ASN A 555 -13.73 -7.75 -16.86
N GLN A 556 -14.78 -7.50 -16.07
CA GLN A 556 -14.63 -7.11 -14.66
C GLN A 556 -14.05 -8.26 -13.82
N ALA A 557 -14.32 -9.51 -14.18
CA ALA A 557 -13.69 -10.68 -13.56
C ALA A 557 -12.15 -10.70 -13.78
N GLN A 558 -11.69 -10.35 -14.98
CA GLN A 558 -10.26 -10.18 -15.27
C GLN A 558 -9.67 -8.98 -14.50
N ALA A 559 -10.32 -7.83 -14.51
CA ALA A 559 -9.87 -6.65 -13.77
C ALA A 559 -9.74 -6.93 -12.26
N ALA A 560 -10.73 -7.59 -11.66
CA ALA A 560 -10.69 -8.03 -10.27
C ALA A 560 -9.55 -9.04 -10.00
N GLN A 561 -9.21 -9.89 -10.98
CA GLN A 561 -8.09 -10.81 -10.89
C GLN A 561 -6.74 -10.08 -10.95
N GLU A 562 -6.59 -9.10 -11.84
CA GLU A 562 -5.40 -8.23 -11.91
C GLU A 562 -5.21 -7.42 -10.62
N GLU A 563 -6.30 -6.92 -10.04
CA GLU A 563 -6.25 -6.23 -8.76
C GLU A 563 -5.83 -7.16 -7.60
N LYS A 564 -6.40 -8.38 -7.54
CA LYS A 564 -5.98 -9.41 -6.57
C LYS A 564 -4.50 -9.75 -6.71
N GLN A 565 -4.00 -9.86 -7.94
CA GLN A 565 -2.58 -10.12 -8.21
C GLN A 565 -1.70 -8.94 -7.75
N SER A 566 -2.14 -7.70 -7.93
CA SER A 566 -1.44 -6.50 -7.45
C SER A 566 -1.39 -6.44 -5.92
N LYS A 567 -2.51 -6.72 -5.25
CA LYS A 567 -2.58 -6.84 -3.78
C LYS A 567 -1.73 -7.98 -3.23
N LEU A 568 -1.70 -9.12 -3.94
CA LEU A 568 -0.85 -10.26 -3.59
C LEU A 568 0.64 -9.87 -3.64
N LEU A 569 1.07 -9.17 -4.69
CA LEU A 569 2.45 -8.71 -4.84
C LEU A 569 2.86 -7.82 -3.66
N LEU A 570 2.06 -6.81 -3.33
CA LEU A 570 2.29 -5.93 -2.19
C LEU A 570 2.38 -6.71 -0.86
N THR A 571 1.46 -7.67 -0.66
CA THR A 571 1.41 -8.52 0.53
C THR A 571 2.65 -9.42 0.65
N VAL A 572 3.14 -9.99 -0.45
CA VAL A 572 4.35 -10.82 -0.46
C VAL A 572 5.57 -10.02 -0.03
N PHE A 573 5.76 -8.79 -0.55
CA PHE A 573 6.88 -7.94 -0.16
C PHE A 573 6.82 -7.54 1.32
N ILE A 574 5.66 -7.11 1.80
CA ILE A 574 5.47 -6.69 3.20
C ILE A 574 5.70 -7.87 4.15
N THR A 575 5.13 -9.04 3.84
CA THR A 575 5.29 -10.26 4.65
C THR A 575 6.74 -10.71 4.69
N GLY A 576 7.44 -10.69 3.54
CA GLY A 576 8.87 -10.98 3.46
C GLY A 576 9.70 -10.05 4.34
N PHE A 577 9.38 -8.75 4.35
CA PHE A 577 10.05 -7.76 5.19
C PHE A 577 9.81 -8.00 6.69
N ILE A 578 8.56 -8.31 7.08
CA ILE A 578 8.22 -8.70 8.45
C ILE A 578 9.01 -9.93 8.90
N LEU A 579 9.11 -10.96 8.06
CA LEU A 579 9.85 -12.19 8.38
C LEU A 579 11.34 -11.91 8.59
N LEU A 580 11.96 -11.13 7.69
CA LEU A 580 13.36 -10.73 7.80
C LEU A 580 13.64 -10.01 9.12
N ILE A 581 12.81 -9.02 9.44
CA ILE A 581 12.93 -8.23 10.66
C ILE A 581 12.69 -9.07 11.92
N THR A 582 11.70 -9.96 11.88
CA THR A 582 11.43 -10.90 12.96
C THR A 582 12.65 -11.79 13.21
N GLY A 583 13.33 -12.26 12.15
CA GLY A 583 14.58 -13.00 12.24
C GLY A 583 15.69 -12.21 12.93
N ILE A 584 15.89 -10.94 12.56
CA ILE A 584 16.87 -10.03 13.22
C ILE A 584 16.54 -9.86 14.70
N CYS A 585 15.27 -9.66 15.04
CA CYS A 585 14.81 -9.54 16.42
C CYS A 585 15.10 -10.81 17.23
N ILE A 586 14.72 -11.97 16.72
CA ILE A 586 14.96 -13.26 17.38
C ILE A 586 16.46 -13.46 17.62
N ALA A 587 17.29 -13.24 16.59
CA ALA A 587 18.74 -13.34 16.71
C ALA A 587 19.31 -12.40 17.78
N ASN A 588 18.83 -11.14 17.82
CA ASN A 588 19.26 -10.16 18.82
C ASN A 588 18.88 -10.59 20.25
N ILE A 589 17.65 -11.10 20.44
CA ILE A 589 17.17 -11.55 21.74
C ILE A 589 17.97 -12.76 22.22
N ILE A 590 18.16 -13.77 21.37
CA ILE A 590 18.91 -14.99 21.69
C ILE A 590 20.35 -14.65 22.08
N ASN A 591 21.03 -13.84 21.26
CA ASN A 591 22.41 -13.42 21.53
C ASN A 591 22.52 -12.66 22.85
N THR A 592 21.59 -11.74 23.11
CA THR A 592 21.61 -10.92 24.32
C THR A 592 21.41 -11.74 25.59
N ILE A 593 20.43 -12.64 25.61
CA ILE A 593 20.14 -13.46 26.79
C ILE A 593 21.24 -14.49 27.03
N THR A 594 21.66 -15.23 25.98
CA THR A 594 22.72 -16.24 26.07
C THR A 594 24.02 -15.63 26.60
N THR A 595 24.36 -14.43 26.12
CA THR A 595 25.49 -13.63 26.60
C THR A 595 25.37 -13.27 28.07
N SER A 596 24.21 -12.74 28.47
CA SER A 596 24.00 -12.31 29.85
C SER A 596 24.24 -13.47 30.82
N ILE A 597 23.92 -14.69 30.43
CA ILE A 597 24.08 -15.91 31.23
C ILE A 597 25.52 -16.43 31.17
N ALA A 598 26.15 -16.46 29.99
CA ALA A 598 27.53 -16.88 29.83
C ALA A 598 28.49 -16.06 30.70
N LEU A 599 28.29 -14.74 30.77
CA LEU A 599 29.10 -13.83 31.59
C LEU A 599 28.89 -13.96 33.11
N ARG A 600 28.04 -14.88 33.58
CA ARG A 600 27.72 -15.09 35.00
C ARG A 600 28.03 -16.49 35.51
N ARG A 601 28.73 -17.31 34.72
CA ARG A 601 29.15 -18.67 35.09
C ARG A 601 29.80 -18.77 36.48
N ARG A 602 30.75 -17.89 36.82
CA ARG A 602 31.42 -17.87 38.15
C ARG A 602 30.46 -17.54 39.29
N GLU A 603 29.53 -16.60 39.09
CA GLU A 603 28.51 -16.27 40.08
C GLU A 603 27.62 -17.49 40.36
N PHE A 604 27.28 -18.24 39.32
CA PHE A 604 26.46 -19.44 39.42
C PHE A 604 27.20 -20.61 40.07
N ALA A 605 28.49 -20.79 39.77
CA ALA A 605 29.34 -21.77 40.44
C ALA A 605 29.46 -21.47 41.95
N MET A 606 29.65 -20.20 42.34
CA MET A 606 29.66 -19.78 43.74
C MET A 606 28.31 -20.00 44.44
N LEU A 607 27.19 -19.70 43.78
CA LEU A 607 25.87 -19.93 44.38
C LEU A 607 25.59 -21.43 44.56
N LYS A 608 26.03 -22.28 43.62
CA LYS A 608 25.96 -23.75 43.76
C LYS A 608 26.84 -24.25 44.91
N SER A 609 28.05 -23.72 45.09
CA SER A 609 28.96 -24.13 46.18
C SER A 609 28.48 -23.71 47.57
N VAL A 610 27.70 -22.64 47.68
CA VAL A 610 27.05 -22.20 48.93
C VAL A 610 25.79 -23.03 49.25
N GLY A 611 25.43 -24.01 48.43
CA GLY A 611 24.33 -24.95 48.69
C GLY A 611 23.00 -24.62 48.00
N MET A 612 22.99 -23.73 47.00
CA MET A 612 21.76 -23.42 46.26
C MET A 612 21.30 -24.62 45.43
N THR A 613 20.08 -25.10 45.67
CA THR A 613 19.52 -26.25 44.95
C THR A 613 19.34 -25.97 43.45
N PRO A 614 19.45 -26.97 42.57
CA PRO A 614 19.21 -26.80 41.12
C PRO A 614 17.81 -26.26 40.80
N LYS A 615 16.80 -26.62 41.61
CA LYS A 615 15.43 -26.10 41.47
C LYS A 615 15.35 -24.61 41.82
N GLY A 616 15.98 -24.18 42.92
CA GLY A 616 16.08 -22.78 43.31
C GLY A 616 16.86 -21.93 42.30
N PHE A 617 17.94 -22.48 41.75
CA PHE A 617 18.71 -21.85 40.67
C PHE A 617 17.86 -21.55 39.43
N ASN A 618 17.11 -22.55 38.96
CA ASN A 618 16.25 -22.40 37.78
C ASN A 618 15.09 -21.44 38.04
N ARG A 619 14.56 -21.38 39.27
CA ARG A 619 13.57 -20.37 39.67
C ARG A 619 14.18 -18.96 39.63
N MET A 620 15.39 -18.78 40.14
CA MET A 620 16.07 -17.47 40.10
C MET A 620 16.28 -16.98 38.67
N ILE A 621 16.81 -17.83 37.77
CA ILE A 621 16.99 -17.47 36.35
C ILE A 621 15.64 -17.17 35.70
N ARG A 622 14.59 -17.95 36.00
CA ARG A 622 13.23 -17.69 35.50
C ARG A 622 12.74 -16.29 35.85
N TYR A 623 12.83 -15.92 37.12
CA TYR A 623 12.39 -14.59 37.55
C TYR A 623 13.22 -13.48 36.90
N GLU A 624 14.53 -13.67 36.76
CA GLU A 624 15.38 -12.68 36.11
C GLU A 624 14.99 -12.45 34.63
N SER A 625 14.80 -13.53 33.88
CA SER A 625 14.33 -13.50 32.49
C SER A 625 12.95 -12.82 32.37
N VAL A 626 12.02 -13.15 33.25
CA VAL A 626 10.69 -12.51 33.30
C VAL A 626 10.82 -11.01 33.59
N PHE A 627 11.68 -10.60 34.53
CA PHE A 627 11.90 -9.18 34.80
C PHE A 627 12.53 -8.43 33.63
N TYR A 628 13.39 -9.07 32.84
CA TYR A 628 13.87 -8.51 31.57
C TYR A 628 12.73 -8.29 30.59
N GLY A 629 11.90 -9.32 30.35
CA GLY A 629 10.75 -9.25 29.44
C GLY A 629 9.75 -8.17 29.84
N ILE A 630 9.33 -8.16 31.11
CA ILE A 630 8.38 -7.15 31.65
C ILE A 630 8.95 -5.74 31.47
N LYS A 631 10.22 -5.52 31.80
CA LYS A 631 10.83 -4.19 31.65
C LYS A 631 10.99 -3.79 30.19
N ALA A 632 11.37 -4.72 29.31
CA ALA A 632 11.45 -4.47 27.89
C ALA A 632 10.09 -4.09 27.30
N LEU A 633 9.02 -4.81 27.65
CA LEU A 633 7.65 -4.51 27.24
C LEU A 633 7.18 -3.15 27.79
N SER A 634 7.48 -2.84 29.06
CA SER A 634 7.08 -1.57 29.68
C SER A 634 7.67 -0.33 28.99
N PHE A 635 8.82 -0.46 28.31
CA PHE A 635 9.39 0.61 27.49
C PHE A 635 9.04 0.45 26.00
N GLY A 636 9.00 -0.79 25.50
CA GLY A 636 8.79 -1.09 24.09
C GLY A 636 7.40 -0.75 23.60
N LEU A 637 6.36 -1.06 24.36
CA LEU A 637 4.98 -0.78 23.95
C LEU A 637 4.71 0.74 23.86
N PRO A 638 5.05 1.58 24.87
CA PRO A 638 4.83 3.03 24.76
C PRO A 638 5.68 3.69 23.67
N ILE A 639 6.95 3.29 23.51
CA ILE A 639 7.81 3.84 22.45
C ILE A 639 7.23 3.46 21.08
N SER A 640 6.80 2.21 20.90
CA SER A 640 6.18 1.76 19.67
C SER A 640 4.89 2.52 19.36
N LEU A 641 4.04 2.77 20.36
CA LEU A 641 2.82 3.59 20.17
C LEU A 641 3.16 4.99 19.66
N GLY A 642 4.18 5.63 20.25
CA GLY A 642 4.65 6.95 19.80
C GLY A 642 5.17 6.93 18.37
N ILE A 643 5.98 5.92 17.99
CA ILE A 643 6.48 5.78 16.63
C ILE A 643 5.35 5.48 15.65
N ASN A 644 4.39 4.63 16.03
CA ASN A 644 3.25 4.28 15.19
C ASN A 644 2.32 5.48 14.97
N TYR A 645 2.23 6.39 15.94
CA TYR A 645 1.51 7.66 15.79
C TYR A 645 2.25 8.63 14.86
N LEU A 646 3.58 8.72 14.97
CA LEU A 646 4.38 9.52 14.03
C LEU A 646 4.29 8.94 12.60
N LEU A 647 4.29 7.62 12.48
CA LEU A 647 4.12 6.92 11.21
C LEU A 647 2.75 7.21 10.60
N TYR A 648 1.70 7.11 11.41
CA TYR A 648 0.35 7.51 11.03
C TYR A 648 0.33 8.93 10.48
N ARG A 649 0.87 9.90 11.23
CA ARG A 649 0.89 11.31 10.79
C ARG A 649 1.65 11.51 9.48
N ALA A 650 2.77 10.80 9.29
CA ALA A 650 3.55 10.88 8.06
C ALA A 650 2.83 10.29 6.83
N MET A 651 1.84 9.42 7.04
CA MET A 651 1.09 8.77 5.98
C MET A 651 -0.35 9.31 5.84
N SER A 652 -0.91 9.92 6.88
CA SER A 652 -2.27 10.46 6.89
C SER A 652 -2.44 11.64 5.94
N ASP A 653 -1.37 12.41 5.72
CA ASP A 653 -1.37 13.55 4.79
C ASP A 653 -1.71 13.13 3.36
N GLY A 654 -1.48 11.86 2.98
CA GLY A 654 -1.76 11.36 1.63
C GLY A 654 -3.09 10.62 1.46
N PHE A 655 -3.63 10.00 2.52
CA PHE A 655 -4.74 9.04 2.41
C PHE A 655 -5.90 9.30 3.38
N GLN A 656 -5.85 10.40 4.16
CA GLN A 656 -6.84 10.76 5.18
C GLN A 656 -7.38 9.57 5.99
N PHE A 657 -6.50 8.70 6.50
CA PHE A 657 -6.92 7.63 7.39
C PHE A 657 -6.96 8.06 8.87
N SER A 658 -7.66 7.33 9.76
CA SER A 658 -7.61 7.47 11.22
C SER A 658 -6.53 6.61 11.80
N PHE A 659 -6.09 7.01 12.98
CA PHE A 659 -5.12 6.28 13.75
C PHE A 659 -5.72 4.96 14.23
N THR A 660 -5.32 3.87 13.58
CA THR A 660 -5.69 2.51 13.95
C THR A 660 -4.47 1.73 14.41
N LEU A 661 -4.62 0.97 15.49
CA LEU A 661 -3.53 0.16 16.03
C LEU A 661 -3.68 -1.30 15.61
N PRO A 662 -2.60 -1.96 15.15
CA PRO A 662 -2.64 -3.38 14.81
C PRO A 662 -2.61 -4.23 16.09
N TRP A 663 -3.72 -4.29 16.81
CA TRP A 663 -3.83 -4.99 18.11
C TRP A 663 -3.33 -6.43 18.05
N ASN A 664 -3.60 -7.14 16.95
CA ASN A 664 -3.10 -8.49 16.70
C ASN A 664 -1.57 -8.55 16.80
N SER A 665 -0.87 -7.58 16.18
CA SER A 665 0.59 -7.49 16.21
C SER A 665 1.12 -7.13 17.59
N TYR A 666 0.40 -6.33 18.38
CA TYR A 666 0.73 -6.05 19.78
C TYR A 666 0.64 -7.30 20.66
N ILE A 667 -0.43 -8.09 20.50
CA ILE A 667 -0.61 -9.35 21.22
C ILE A 667 0.50 -10.33 20.83
N VAL A 668 0.73 -10.50 19.51
CA VAL A 668 1.80 -11.36 18.99
C VAL A 668 3.16 -10.93 19.51
N ALA A 669 3.47 -9.62 19.58
CA ALA A 669 4.73 -9.13 20.11
C ALA A 669 4.91 -9.49 21.60
N VAL A 670 3.88 -9.29 22.42
CA VAL A 670 3.91 -9.64 23.84
C VAL A 670 4.15 -11.14 24.02
N VAL A 671 3.36 -11.97 23.34
CA VAL A 671 3.47 -13.44 23.41
C VAL A 671 4.84 -13.90 22.91
N SER A 672 5.31 -13.38 21.77
CA SER A 672 6.60 -13.75 21.17
C SER A 672 7.77 -13.40 22.06
N VAL A 673 7.79 -12.21 22.67
CA VAL A 673 8.85 -11.82 23.61
C VAL A 673 8.88 -12.76 24.80
N LEU A 674 7.73 -13.06 25.41
CA LEU A 674 7.64 -13.96 26.55
C LEU A 674 8.08 -15.38 26.15
N ALA A 675 7.65 -15.86 24.99
CA ALA A 675 8.04 -17.17 24.45
C ALA A 675 9.54 -17.26 24.18
N ILE A 676 10.14 -16.29 23.50
CA ILE A 676 11.58 -16.29 23.19
C ILE A 676 12.40 -16.19 24.47
N VAL A 677 12.01 -15.33 25.41
CA VAL A 677 12.64 -15.22 26.74
C VAL A 677 12.57 -16.55 27.48
N PHE A 678 11.43 -17.26 27.40
CA PHE A 678 11.23 -18.57 28.01
C PHE A 678 12.08 -19.66 27.34
N ILE A 679 12.07 -19.75 26.00
CA ILE A 679 12.85 -20.72 25.22
C ILE A 679 14.35 -20.53 25.46
N THR A 680 14.83 -19.29 25.39
CA THR A 680 16.27 -18.99 25.56
C THR A 680 16.73 -19.32 26.99
N MET A 681 15.84 -19.17 27.96
CA MET A 681 16.07 -19.55 29.35
C MET A 681 16.10 -21.07 29.54
N LEU A 682 15.20 -21.83 28.90
CA LEU A 682 15.25 -23.30 28.90
C LEU A 682 16.57 -23.82 28.32
N TYR A 683 16.96 -23.28 27.16
CA TYR A 683 18.21 -23.60 26.50
C TYR A 683 19.43 -23.31 27.39
N SER A 684 19.43 -22.15 28.05
CA SER A 684 20.53 -21.76 28.92
C SER A 684 20.60 -22.60 30.20
N SER A 685 19.45 -22.88 30.83
CA SER A 685 19.36 -23.72 32.03
C SER A 685 19.82 -25.16 31.74
N SER A 686 19.45 -25.71 30.59
CA SER A 686 19.84 -27.08 30.21
C SER A 686 21.36 -27.18 29.95
N LYS A 687 21.94 -26.19 29.26
CA LYS A 687 23.40 -26.11 29.03
C LYS A 687 24.17 -26.04 30.35
N MET A 688 23.69 -25.28 31.33
CA MET A 688 24.34 -25.10 32.63
C MET A 688 24.19 -26.29 33.61
N LYS A 689 23.27 -27.23 33.35
CA LYS A 689 23.16 -28.46 34.15
C LYS A 689 24.26 -29.46 33.81
N LYS A 690 24.83 -29.39 32.61
CA LYS A 690 25.86 -30.31 32.13
C LYS A 690 27.29 -29.90 32.51
N GLU A 691 27.49 -28.71 33.07
CA GLU A 691 28.83 -28.19 33.41
C GLU A 691 29.24 -28.59 34.85
N ASN A 692 30.45 -29.13 34.96
CA ASN A 692 31.05 -29.54 36.23
C ASN A 692 31.43 -28.30 37.06
N ILE A 693 31.15 -28.31 38.36
CA ILE A 693 31.36 -27.13 39.25
C ILE A 693 32.86 -26.81 39.37
N ILE A 694 33.69 -27.85 39.39
CA ILE A 694 35.15 -27.72 39.46
C ILE A 694 35.65 -27.06 38.18
N ASP A 695 35.33 -27.59 36.99
CA ASP A 695 35.71 -26.99 35.70
C ASP A 695 35.24 -25.54 35.55
N SER A 696 34.07 -25.21 36.11
CA SER A 696 33.55 -23.84 36.11
C SER A 696 34.36 -22.88 36.99
N LEU A 697 35.10 -23.41 37.97
CA LEU A 697 35.99 -22.71 38.88
C LEU A 697 37.48 -22.82 38.47
N THR A 698 37.88 -23.89 37.77
CA THR A 698 39.29 -24.24 37.46
C THR A 698 39.70 -24.06 35.99
N ASN A 699 38.82 -24.07 34.99
CA ASN A 699 39.17 -23.91 33.55
C ASN A 699 39.68 -22.51 33.15
N TRP A 700 40.26 -21.77 34.08
CA TRP A 700 40.94 -20.50 33.85
C TRP A 700 42.32 -20.41 34.52
N SER A 701 42.83 -21.51 35.08
CA SER A 701 44.22 -21.61 35.58
C SER A 701 45.22 -22.11 34.52
N ALA A 702 44.81 -22.28 33.27
CA ALA A 702 45.70 -22.58 32.13
C ALA A 702 45.72 -21.40 31.14
#